data_AF-A0A402Q568-F1
#
_entry.id   AF-A0A402Q568-F1
#
_cell.length_a   1.000
_cell.length_b   1.000
_cell.length_c   1.000
_cell.angle_alpha   90.00
_cell.angle_beta   90.00
_cell.angle_gamma   90.00
#
_symmetry.space_group_name_H-M   'P 1'
#
loop_
_entity.id
_entity.type
_entity.pdbx_description
1 polymer ?
#
loop_
_entity_poly.entity_id
_entity_poly.type
_entity_poly.pdbx_seq_one_letter_code
_entity_poly.pdbx_strand_id
1 'polypeptide(L)'
;MINSPINLYQEDYIMLNNSRNSSFPVKNGNKSNLLRYLPFTLSPLVLALLFSSNMAYASNPLYDEFCTNHDARTFGKKSTAVGECSLAAGDGATALGASSDASPTNTAVGFHAHATFDQVYEHHNENSTVVGFNSSAIRANSTAVGMESQSRGFNSTAVGQQAKAYADNSTAVGQNTLASKTGSTAIGINAKSINVNSVALGTDSVTDHDDQVSIGQKITDATTGAVSYITRTLSNLTDGTDAHDAVNKGQLDSAIAGISSGVSADEAQKMADTAQHNAVTEAKAHTDTEISKVLKSGSSTVGNAFAIGINANATGLGSTATGSNTIASGMNSTATGIAANAATDNSTATGAGAHAEGTRSTATGTLAYATGVDSTATGSLSFARGKNSVALGANAVARKDNEVNIGIWEMAASGGAASIQTGTRTLSGLSDGVNSDEAVNKGQLDTAKADAISAAKSHTDTEITRVLNSGSSTAEGGFSIGKGAQASGKSSTATGSGAVAIGDASTATGVNSAAIGVNSTAIGGGARANKNASVATGAGSQATGTSSIATGWASHAAGDYSIATGDRAKAEGKNSVALGANSQAKNANEVNIGIWSGETQTDTRTISGLSDGVNTDEAVNKGQLDTAKASAISEVNKHTDDEIGKLDTKAQGYATTAQTAANKHTDDEIGKLDTKAQGYATTAQTAANKHTDDEIGKLDTKAQGYATTAQTAANKYTDDTVSKVNEKVLKDANTYTDDTAKKTLKTASEHTERRAVIAENNAVTRSNAYTDESSFRTLESANTYTNHRAAQAENNAVARSNAYTNKRFGELKNQVDRNEKRANGGIAGAMAMNGIPAGSGFGMAVGGYRDQGAIAIGMQKKINSDTTVSLKAAWDSGNGTGVSAGFLVDW
;
A
#
# COMPACT_ATOMS: atom_id res chain seq x y z
N MET A 1 -1.95 31.83 -29.66
CA MET A 1 -2.25 32.54 -30.93
C MET A 1 -3.14 31.65 -31.76
N ILE A 2 -4.06 32.25 -32.54
CA ILE A 2 -4.97 31.63 -33.53
C ILE A 2 -6.07 30.71 -32.95
N ASN A 3 -7.21 31.38 -32.70
CA ASN A 3 -8.62 31.01 -32.81
C ASN A 3 -9.17 29.60 -32.53
N SER A 4 -10.19 29.63 -31.67
CA SER A 4 -11.17 28.60 -31.29
C SER A 4 -12.13 28.16 -32.41
N PRO A 5 -12.91 27.07 -32.21
CA PRO A 5 -13.50 26.29 -33.29
C PRO A 5 -15.03 26.40 -33.44
N ILE A 6 -15.54 25.54 -34.31
CA ILE A 6 -16.91 25.41 -34.85
C ILE A 6 -17.72 24.32 -34.11
N ASN A 7 -19.04 24.56 -33.97
CA ASN A 7 -20.15 23.62 -33.71
C ASN A 7 -20.16 22.76 -32.42
N LEU A 8 -21.27 22.20 -31.94
CA LEU A 8 -22.75 22.42 -31.91
C LEU A 8 -23.36 21.06 -31.47
N TYR A 9 -24.64 21.06 -31.06
CA TYR A 9 -25.51 19.90 -30.75
C TYR A 9 -25.35 19.26 -29.34
N GLN A 10 -26.39 19.34 -28.48
CA GLN A 10 -27.46 18.34 -28.19
C GLN A 10 -26.89 17.07 -27.49
N GLU A 11 -27.48 16.38 -26.48
CA GLU A 11 -28.77 16.41 -25.74
C GLU A 11 -28.71 15.38 -24.55
N ASP A 12 -29.57 15.29 -23.52
CA ASP A 12 -30.71 16.13 -23.08
C ASP A 12 -31.14 15.92 -21.58
N TYR A 13 -32.03 16.81 -21.09
CA TYR A 13 -33.23 16.60 -20.21
C TYR A 13 -33.20 15.92 -18.80
N ILE A 14 -34.16 16.38 -17.96
CA ILE A 14 -34.72 15.82 -16.68
C ILE A 14 -33.75 15.64 -15.48
N MET A 15 -33.89 16.34 -14.34
CA MET A 15 -34.99 16.14 -13.37
C MET A 15 -35.12 17.25 -12.31
N LEU A 16 -36.34 17.39 -11.78
CA LEU A 16 -36.70 18.30 -10.69
C LEU A 16 -36.21 17.78 -9.32
N ASN A 17 -35.92 18.68 -8.37
CA ASN A 17 -36.83 19.06 -7.25
C ASN A 17 -36.08 19.50 -5.96
N ASN A 18 -36.20 20.80 -5.68
CA ASN A 18 -36.84 21.31 -4.45
C ASN A 18 -36.20 21.10 -3.06
N SER A 19 -35.74 22.21 -2.45
CA SER A 19 -35.92 22.57 -1.02
C SER A 19 -35.13 23.84 -0.68
N ARG A 20 -35.64 24.88 0.01
CA ARG A 20 -36.98 25.18 0.55
C ARG A 20 -37.08 26.69 0.90
N ASN A 21 -38.30 27.18 1.02
CA ASN A 21 -38.72 28.33 1.85
C ASN A 21 -38.20 28.21 3.32
N SER A 22 -38.06 29.25 4.15
CA SER A 22 -38.47 30.66 4.06
C SER A 22 -37.94 31.42 5.31
N SER A 23 -37.68 32.72 5.20
CA SER A 23 -37.72 33.66 6.34
C SER A 23 -37.91 35.11 5.83
N PHE A 24 -39.08 35.69 6.12
CA PHE A 24 -39.36 37.13 6.06
C PHE A 24 -38.75 37.83 7.32
N PRO A 25 -38.72 39.19 7.44
CA PRO A 25 -39.32 40.22 6.59
C PRO A 25 -38.37 41.38 6.19
N VAL A 26 -38.88 42.32 5.38
CA VAL A 26 -38.84 43.81 5.53
C VAL A 26 -39.08 44.49 4.17
N LYS A 27 -39.97 45.49 4.16
CA LYS A 27 -40.16 46.41 3.02
C LYS A 27 -39.01 47.41 2.92
N ASN A 28 -38.48 47.58 1.72
CA ASN A 28 -38.07 48.82 1.03
C ASN A 28 -36.69 48.74 0.39
N GLY A 29 -36.56 49.43 -0.74
CA GLY A 29 -35.29 50.00 -1.15
C GLY A 29 -34.62 49.33 -2.35
N ASN A 30 -34.89 49.90 -3.52
CA ASN A 30 -33.92 50.01 -4.62
C ASN A 30 -32.46 50.00 -4.17
N LYS A 31 -31.62 49.15 -4.78
CA LYS A 31 -30.44 49.55 -5.57
C LYS A 31 -29.60 48.35 -6.02
N SER A 32 -29.27 48.33 -7.31
CA SER A 32 -27.89 48.29 -7.85
C SER A 32 -27.98 48.12 -9.38
N ASN A 33 -27.14 48.71 -10.23
CA ASN A 33 -26.06 49.70 -10.09
C ASN A 33 -26.02 50.53 -11.41
N LEU A 34 -25.72 51.84 -11.43
CA LEU A 34 -24.37 52.45 -11.47
C LEU A 34 -23.49 51.84 -12.59
N LEU A 35 -22.86 52.59 -13.51
CA LEU A 35 -22.19 53.91 -13.42
C LEU A 35 -22.57 54.86 -14.59
N ARG A 36 -22.89 56.15 -14.38
CA ARG A 36 -22.02 57.37 -14.44
C ARG A 36 -21.35 57.63 -15.81
N TYR A 37 -21.62 58.74 -16.52
CA TYR A 37 -21.21 60.11 -16.15
C TYR A 37 -22.04 61.26 -16.80
N LEU A 38 -21.85 62.48 -16.27
CA LEU A 38 -22.42 63.82 -16.61
C LEU A 38 -21.77 64.50 -17.86
N PRO A 39 -22.20 65.71 -18.35
CA PRO A 39 -23.49 66.43 -18.23
C PRO A 39 -24.00 67.27 -19.46
N PHE A 40 -25.29 67.66 -19.38
CA PHE A 40 -25.97 68.91 -19.84
C PHE A 40 -26.16 69.34 -21.33
N THR A 41 -27.47 69.52 -21.66
CA THR A 41 -28.13 70.44 -22.63
C THR A 41 -27.77 70.35 -24.12
N LEU A 42 -28.69 70.02 -25.05
CA LEU A 42 -29.86 70.86 -25.40
C LEU A 42 -30.95 70.14 -26.25
N SER A 43 -32.21 70.53 -26.03
CA SER A 43 -33.41 70.51 -26.91
C SER A 43 -33.98 69.19 -27.51
N PRO A 44 -35.29 68.89 -27.33
CA PRO A 44 -35.96 67.73 -27.92
C PRO A 44 -36.42 67.99 -29.37
N LEU A 45 -35.49 67.87 -30.33
CA LEU A 45 -35.81 67.80 -31.77
C LEU A 45 -35.54 66.40 -32.37
N VAL A 46 -35.16 65.42 -31.54
CA VAL A 46 -34.71 64.08 -31.97
C VAL A 46 -35.37 62.98 -31.13
N LEU A 47 -36.71 62.94 -31.18
CA LEU A 47 -37.49 61.72 -30.92
C LEU A 47 -38.31 61.29 -32.15
N ALA A 48 -37.83 61.69 -33.33
CA ALA A 48 -37.96 60.89 -34.54
C ALA A 48 -36.81 59.86 -34.56
N LEU A 49 -36.99 58.72 -35.27
CA LEU A 49 -36.04 57.59 -35.42
C LEU A 49 -36.08 56.47 -34.35
N LEU A 50 -37.28 56.03 -33.95
CA LEU A 50 -37.50 54.63 -33.51
C LEU A 50 -38.75 53.99 -34.14
N PHE A 51 -38.97 54.27 -35.43
CA PHE A 51 -39.71 53.41 -36.39
C PHE A 51 -39.19 53.71 -37.80
N SER A 52 -37.89 53.56 -37.98
CA SER A 52 -37.17 53.77 -39.25
C SER A 52 -36.47 52.48 -39.67
N SER A 53 -37.29 51.46 -39.96
CA SER A 53 -36.86 50.20 -40.57
C SER A 53 -37.75 49.93 -41.78
N ASN A 54 -37.24 50.29 -42.96
CA ASN A 54 -37.57 49.76 -44.28
C ASN A 54 -38.98 49.16 -44.48
N MET A 55 -39.95 49.98 -44.89
CA MET A 55 -40.31 50.12 -46.31
C MET A 55 -40.82 51.57 -46.49
N ALA A 56 -40.12 52.52 -47.11
CA ALA A 56 -39.34 52.35 -48.33
C ALA A 56 -39.98 51.26 -49.19
N TYR A 57 -41.21 51.50 -49.65
CA TYR A 57 -41.51 51.09 -51.00
C TYR A 57 -40.52 51.88 -51.85
N ALA A 58 -39.38 51.24 -52.11
CA ALA A 58 -38.56 51.60 -53.23
C ALA A 58 -39.52 51.77 -54.41
N SER A 59 -39.33 52.82 -55.19
CA SER A 59 -39.59 52.71 -56.62
C SER A 59 -38.90 51.43 -57.06
N ASN A 60 -39.69 50.37 -57.20
CA ASN A 60 -39.17 49.06 -57.58
C ASN A 60 -38.48 49.31 -58.94
N PRO A 61 -37.19 49.00 -59.12
CA PRO A 61 -36.43 49.48 -60.29
C PRO A 61 -37.01 49.05 -61.66
N LEU A 62 -38.03 48.20 -61.64
CA LEU A 62 -38.83 47.75 -62.78
C LEU A 62 -39.93 48.73 -63.24
N TYR A 63 -40.16 49.87 -62.57
CA TYR A 63 -41.17 50.87 -62.98
C TYR A 63 -40.62 52.22 -63.48
N ASP A 64 -39.32 52.48 -63.29
CA ASP A 64 -38.66 53.68 -63.84
C ASP A 64 -38.06 53.43 -65.25
N GLU A 65 -38.10 52.18 -65.72
CA GLU A 65 -37.58 51.76 -67.03
C GLU A 65 -38.64 51.73 -68.15
N PHE A 66 -39.91 52.07 -67.83
CA PHE A 66 -41.06 51.89 -68.74
C PHE A 66 -41.78 53.17 -69.22
N CYS A 67 -41.30 54.37 -68.89
CA CYS A 67 -41.83 55.62 -69.47
C CYS A 67 -40.79 56.43 -70.26
N THR A 68 -40.13 55.79 -71.22
CA THR A 68 -39.13 56.43 -72.09
C THR A 68 -39.70 57.35 -73.16
N ASN A 69 -41.01 57.26 -73.46
CA ASN A 69 -41.69 58.02 -74.53
C ASN A 69 -42.79 58.98 -74.05
N HIS A 70 -42.97 59.19 -72.74
CA HIS A 70 -44.08 59.99 -72.17
C HIS A 70 -45.51 59.46 -72.45
N ASP A 71 -45.66 58.34 -73.15
CA ASP A 71 -46.95 57.77 -73.57
C ASP A 71 -47.84 57.24 -72.43
N ALA A 72 -49.16 57.41 -72.61
CA ALA A 72 -50.21 56.72 -71.87
C ALA A 72 -50.35 55.26 -72.35
N ARG A 73 -50.39 54.29 -71.43
CA ARG A 73 -50.35 52.85 -71.75
C ARG A 73 -51.57 52.11 -71.25
N THR A 74 -52.22 51.34 -72.13
CA THR A 74 -53.35 50.46 -71.80
C THR A 74 -52.99 49.01 -72.08
N PHE A 75 -53.19 48.13 -71.10
CA PHE A 75 -53.18 46.68 -71.27
C PHE A 75 -54.56 46.14 -70.84
N GLY A 76 -55.11 45.17 -71.58
CA GLY A 76 -56.47 44.63 -71.32
C GLY A 76 -57.59 45.29 -72.13
N LYS A 77 -58.81 44.79 -71.95
CA LYS A 77 -60.04 45.22 -72.66
C LYS A 77 -60.77 46.29 -71.86
N LYS A 78 -61.32 47.29 -72.56
CA LYS A 78 -62.06 48.43 -71.95
C LYS A 78 -61.23 49.25 -70.96
N SER A 79 -59.91 49.15 -70.99
CA SER A 79 -59.04 50.04 -70.21
C SER A 79 -58.89 51.40 -70.87
N THR A 80 -58.70 52.44 -70.06
CA THR A 80 -58.56 53.83 -70.48
C THR A 80 -57.35 54.44 -69.78
N ALA A 81 -56.33 54.84 -70.53
CA ALA A 81 -55.19 55.59 -70.00
C ALA A 81 -55.13 56.98 -70.67
N VAL A 82 -55.10 58.05 -69.89
CA VAL A 82 -55.00 59.43 -70.37
C VAL A 82 -54.09 60.21 -69.45
N GLY A 83 -52.97 60.71 -69.98
CA GLY A 83 -51.98 61.48 -69.24
C GLY A 83 -50.57 60.93 -69.45
N GLU A 84 -49.59 61.82 -69.35
CA GLU A 84 -48.17 61.48 -69.48
C GLU A 84 -47.75 60.36 -68.52
N CYS A 85 -47.13 59.29 -69.01
CA CYS A 85 -46.75 58.12 -68.20
C CYS A 85 -47.90 57.39 -67.46
N SER A 86 -49.17 57.65 -67.81
CA SER A 86 -50.30 56.90 -67.23
C SER A 86 -50.31 55.43 -67.65
N LEU A 87 -50.75 54.55 -66.76
CA LEU A 87 -50.84 53.11 -66.98
C LEU A 87 -52.20 52.57 -66.52
N ALA A 88 -52.95 51.95 -67.44
CA ALA A 88 -54.13 51.17 -67.13
C ALA A 88 -53.83 49.70 -67.46
N ALA A 89 -53.41 48.93 -66.44
CA ALA A 89 -52.92 47.56 -66.56
C ALA A 89 -53.98 46.52 -66.15
N GLY A 90 -54.95 46.27 -67.03
CA GLY A 90 -55.93 45.20 -66.88
C GLY A 90 -57.28 45.48 -67.55
N ASP A 91 -58.12 44.44 -67.66
CA ASP A 91 -59.48 44.60 -68.17
C ASP A 91 -60.26 45.59 -67.27
N GLY A 92 -60.87 46.62 -67.86
CA GLY A 92 -61.64 47.66 -67.15
C GLY A 92 -60.84 48.71 -66.37
N ALA A 93 -59.50 48.67 -66.39
CA ALA A 93 -58.66 49.63 -65.66
C ALA A 93 -58.77 51.05 -66.23
N THR A 94 -58.89 52.08 -65.39
CA THR A 94 -58.98 53.49 -65.82
C THR A 94 -57.92 54.33 -65.11
N ALA A 95 -56.99 54.93 -65.84
CA ALA A 95 -55.92 55.78 -65.34
C ALA A 95 -55.96 57.16 -66.03
N LEU A 96 -56.29 58.22 -65.29
CA LEU A 96 -56.56 59.56 -65.81
C LEU A 96 -55.74 60.61 -65.07
N GLY A 97 -54.52 60.87 -65.53
CA GLY A 97 -53.58 61.84 -64.95
C GLY A 97 -52.14 61.43 -65.17
N ALA A 98 -51.19 62.38 -65.10
CA ALA A 98 -49.79 62.04 -65.33
C ALA A 98 -49.23 61.16 -64.20
N SER A 99 -48.49 60.11 -64.58
CA SER A 99 -47.99 59.03 -63.71
C SER A 99 -49.07 58.34 -62.86
N SER A 100 -50.34 58.33 -63.29
CA SER A 100 -51.38 57.52 -62.65
C SER A 100 -51.30 56.06 -63.07
N ASP A 101 -51.53 55.12 -62.15
CA ASP A 101 -51.51 53.69 -62.41
C ASP A 101 -52.76 53.01 -61.84
N ALA A 102 -53.39 52.13 -62.62
CA ALA A 102 -54.55 51.34 -62.26
C ALA A 102 -54.39 49.88 -62.69
N SER A 103 -54.45 48.96 -61.73
CA SER A 103 -54.56 47.50 -61.96
C SER A 103 -55.96 47.12 -62.50
N PRO A 104 -56.26 45.84 -62.84
CA PRO A 104 -57.54 45.47 -63.47
C PRO A 104 -58.76 45.99 -62.71
N THR A 105 -59.80 46.39 -63.42
CA THR A 105 -61.08 46.89 -62.86
C THR A 105 -60.98 48.07 -61.87
N ASN A 106 -59.79 48.66 -61.67
CA ASN A 106 -59.57 49.80 -60.79
C ASN A 106 -59.66 51.14 -61.54
N THR A 107 -59.89 52.22 -60.79
CA THR A 107 -59.91 53.59 -61.32
C THR A 107 -58.91 54.46 -60.55
N ALA A 108 -57.98 55.11 -61.25
CA ALA A 108 -57.05 56.10 -60.74
C ALA A 108 -57.22 57.41 -61.51
N VAL A 109 -57.46 58.53 -60.82
CA VAL A 109 -57.64 59.85 -61.42
C VAL A 109 -56.82 60.88 -60.65
N GLY A 110 -55.90 61.55 -61.32
CA GLY A 110 -55.01 62.56 -60.75
C GLY A 110 -53.53 62.29 -61.00
N PHE A 111 -52.70 63.27 -60.66
CA PHE A 111 -51.25 63.18 -60.80
C PHE A 111 -50.67 62.25 -59.74
N HIS A 112 -49.94 61.20 -60.13
CA HIS A 112 -49.48 60.13 -59.23
C HIS A 112 -50.62 59.47 -58.40
N ALA A 113 -51.76 59.22 -59.05
CA ALA A 113 -52.84 58.41 -58.47
C ALA A 113 -52.54 56.91 -58.66
N HIS A 114 -52.42 56.14 -57.58
CA HIS A 114 -52.01 54.71 -57.62
C HIS A 114 -53.10 53.77 -57.09
N ALA A 115 -53.90 53.21 -57.99
CA ALA A 115 -54.91 52.18 -57.74
C ALA A 115 -54.33 50.77 -58.07
N THR A 116 -53.24 50.42 -57.36
CA THR A 116 -52.29 49.37 -57.73
C THR A 116 -52.24 48.23 -56.71
N PHE A 117 -52.33 46.99 -57.17
CA PHE A 117 -52.36 45.81 -56.30
C PHE A 117 -50.99 45.38 -55.75
N ASP A 118 -50.92 45.03 -54.46
CA ASP A 118 -49.76 44.41 -53.79
C ASP A 118 -49.92 42.87 -53.77
N GLN A 119 -48.95 42.14 -54.35
CA GLN A 119 -49.09 40.72 -54.77
C GLN A 119 -49.20 39.67 -53.63
N VAL A 120 -49.43 40.09 -52.39
CA VAL A 120 -49.29 39.22 -51.20
C VAL A 120 -50.61 38.52 -50.79
N TYR A 121 -51.77 38.84 -51.39
CA TYR A 121 -53.08 38.32 -50.96
C TYR A 121 -53.98 37.83 -52.12
N GLU A 122 -54.30 36.53 -52.16
CA GLU A 122 -54.98 35.81 -53.27
C GLU A 122 -56.47 36.16 -53.55
N HIS A 123 -56.90 37.42 -53.44
CA HIS A 123 -58.29 37.83 -53.69
C HIS A 123 -58.47 38.50 -55.06
N HIS A 124 -58.93 37.71 -56.04
CA HIS A 124 -59.36 38.19 -57.35
C HIS A 124 -60.73 38.90 -57.31
N ASN A 125 -60.90 39.91 -58.19
CA ASN A 125 -62.02 40.85 -58.38
C ASN A 125 -61.82 42.20 -57.66
N GLU A 126 -61.13 43.11 -58.35
CA GLU A 126 -60.72 44.42 -57.84
C GLU A 126 -61.74 45.51 -58.21
N ASN A 127 -61.90 46.54 -57.37
CA ASN A 127 -62.77 47.71 -57.61
C ASN A 127 -62.24 48.93 -56.84
N SER A 128 -60.92 49.12 -56.81
CA SER A 128 -60.33 50.25 -56.07
C SER A 128 -60.52 51.57 -56.83
N THR A 129 -60.79 52.65 -56.09
CA THR A 129 -61.05 53.98 -56.67
C THR A 129 -60.15 55.01 -56.02
N VAL A 130 -59.25 55.61 -56.81
CA VAL A 130 -58.31 56.65 -56.40
C VAL A 130 -58.63 57.93 -57.16
N VAL A 131 -58.87 59.03 -56.44
CA VAL A 131 -59.12 60.35 -57.05
C VAL A 131 -58.37 61.42 -56.27
N GLY A 132 -57.20 61.83 -56.73
CA GLY A 132 -56.37 62.82 -56.04
C GLY A 132 -54.94 62.93 -56.58
N PHE A 133 -54.23 63.97 -56.13
CA PHE A 133 -52.79 64.10 -56.29
C PHE A 133 -52.09 63.20 -55.26
N ASN A 134 -51.16 62.34 -55.71
CA ASN A 134 -50.33 61.47 -54.85
C ASN A 134 -51.15 60.59 -53.88
N SER A 135 -52.36 60.20 -54.29
CA SER A 135 -53.25 59.32 -53.51
C SER A 135 -53.10 57.86 -53.93
N SER A 136 -53.36 56.93 -53.01
CA SER A 136 -53.14 55.51 -53.27
C SER A 136 -54.15 54.59 -52.59
N ALA A 137 -54.63 53.59 -53.33
CA ALA A 137 -55.47 52.51 -52.84
C ALA A 137 -54.86 51.18 -53.31
N ILE A 138 -54.45 50.32 -52.37
CA ILE A 138 -53.57 49.16 -52.67
C ILE A 138 -54.17 47.77 -52.39
N ARG A 139 -55.44 47.72 -51.94
CA ARG A 139 -56.17 46.46 -51.71
C ARG A 139 -57.54 46.47 -52.39
N ALA A 140 -58.12 45.29 -52.59
CA ALA A 140 -59.44 45.16 -53.19
C ALA A 140 -60.51 45.98 -52.45
N ASN A 141 -61.42 46.58 -53.23
CA ASN A 141 -62.50 47.47 -52.78
C ASN A 141 -62.05 48.69 -51.95
N SER A 142 -60.79 49.12 -52.06
CA SER A 142 -60.29 50.29 -51.31
C SER A 142 -60.49 51.61 -52.08
N THR A 143 -60.89 52.67 -51.39
CA THR A 143 -61.23 53.98 -51.98
C THR A 143 -60.37 55.09 -51.38
N ALA A 144 -59.58 55.80 -52.17
CA ALA A 144 -58.73 56.91 -51.75
C ALA A 144 -59.05 58.20 -52.52
N VAL A 145 -59.80 59.12 -51.92
CA VAL A 145 -60.24 60.37 -52.55
C VAL A 145 -59.66 61.57 -51.79
N GLY A 146 -58.95 62.45 -52.49
CA GLY A 146 -58.28 63.62 -51.95
C GLY A 146 -56.76 63.54 -52.01
N MET A 147 -56.10 64.70 -51.96
CA MET A 147 -54.63 64.81 -52.03
C MET A 147 -53.94 64.00 -50.91
N GLU A 148 -52.98 63.14 -51.27
CA GLU A 148 -52.24 62.28 -50.34
C GLU A 148 -53.12 61.32 -49.48
N SER A 149 -54.36 61.04 -49.92
CA SER A 149 -55.21 60.03 -49.27
C SER A 149 -54.66 58.62 -49.50
N GLN A 150 -54.73 57.77 -48.47
CA GLN A 150 -54.16 56.41 -48.49
C GLN A 150 -55.15 55.38 -47.92
N SER A 151 -55.56 54.45 -48.76
CA SER A 151 -56.46 53.34 -48.41
C SER A 151 -55.72 52.01 -48.57
N ARG A 152 -55.25 51.44 -47.46
CA ARG A 152 -54.33 50.28 -47.43
C ARG A 152 -54.93 48.98 -46.89
N GLY A 153 -56.14 49.04 -46.31
CA GLY A 153 -56.89 47.86 -45.90
C GLY A 153 -57.82 47.33 -47.00
N PHE A 154 -58.18 46.05 -46.93
CA PHE A 154 -59.27 45.47 -47.72
C PHE A 154 -60.58 46.19 -47.36
N ASN A 155 -61.37 46.56 -48.37
CA ASN A 155 -62.65 47.29 -48.17
C ASN A 155 -62.49 48.57 -47.31
N SER A 156 -61.34 49.26 -47.43
CA SER A 156 -61.06 50.51 -46.70
C SER A 156 -61.51 51.75 -47.48
N THR A 157 -61.82 52.84 -46.80
CA THR A 157 -62.22 54.11 -47.42
C THR A 157 -61.48 55.27 -46.78
N ALA A 158 -60.67 56.01 -47.53
CA ALA A 158 -59.97 57.23 -47.15
C ALA A 158 -60.46 58.42 -48.00
N VAL A 159 -61.17 59.38 -47.40
CA VAL A 159 -61.74 60.54 -48.11
C VAL A 159 -61.34 61.84 -47.40
N GLY A 160 -60.45 62.61 -48.01
CA GLY A 160 -59.93 63.88 -47.49
C GLY A 160 -58.44 64.04 -47.73
N GLN A 161 -57.93 65.28 -47.64
CA GLN A 161 -56.48 65.52 -47.75
C GLN A 161 -55.76 64.81 -46.60
N GLN A 162 -54.76 63.99 -46.92
CA GLN A 162 -54.01 63.13 -45.97
C GLN A 162 -54.86 62.16 -45.14
N ALA A 163 -56.08 61.81 -45.56
CA ALA A 163 -56.90 60.77 -44.94
C ALA A 163 -56.25 59.39 -45.05
N LYS A 164 -56.19 58.62 -43.97
CA LYS A 164 -55.46 57.33 -43.89
C LYS A 164 -56.34 56.22 -43.30
N ALA A 165 -56.74 55.28 -44.14
CA ALA A 165 -57.47 54.06 -43.75
C ALA A 165 -56.54 52.86 -43.94
N TYR A 166 -55.85 52.44 -42.86
CA TYR A 166 -54.71 51.51 -42.96
C TYR A 166 -55.05 50.04 -42.71
N ALA A 167 -56.24 49.72 -42.22
CA ALA A 167 -56.63 48.36 -41.83
C ALA A 167 -57.94 47.91 -42.49
N ASP A 168 -58.23 46.62 -42.44
CA ASP A 168 -59.38 46.06 -43.15
C ASP A 168 -60.71 46.58 -42.58
N ASN A 169 -61.64 46.91 -43.48
CA ASN A 169 -62.91 47.59 -43.18
C ASN A 169 -62.75 48.94 -42.45
N SER A 170 -61.60 49.60 -42.54
CA SER A 170 -61.39 50.91 -41.91
C SER A 170 -61.88 52.08 -42.77
N THR A 171 -62.46 53.10 -42.13
CA THR A 171 -63.03 54.29 -42.78
C THR A 171 -62.42 55.55 -42.19
N ALA A 172 -61.81 56.41 -42.99
CA ALA A 172 -61.18 57.67 -42.61
C ALA A 172 -61.74 58.81 -43.48
N VAL A 173 -62.56 59.70 -42.91
CA VAL A 173 -63.26 60.77 -43.65
C VAL A 173 -63.00 62.13 -43.00
N GLY A 174 -62.23 62.98 -43.67
CA GLY A 174 -61.81 64.29 -43.20
C GLY A 174 -60.31 64.51 -43.36
N GLN A 175 -59.88 65.77 -43.26
CA GLN A 175 -58.47 66.13 -43.38
C GLN A 175 -57.63 65.49 -42.26
N ASN A 176 -56.49 64.87 -42.62
CA ASN A 176 -55.53 64.27 -41.69
C ASN A 176 -56.17 63.23 -40.73
N THR A 177 -57.19 62.51 -41.20
CA THR A 177 -57.82 61.41 -40.45
C THR A 177 -56.95 60.16 -40.43
N LEU A 178 -57.05 59.37 -39.37
CA LEU A 178 -56.39 58.07 -39.26
C LEU A 178 -57.34 57.02 -38.68
N ALA A 179 -57.62 55.98 -39.46
CA ALA A 179 -58.26 54.74 -39.03
C ALA A 179 -57.24 53.60 -39.18
N SER A 180 -56.67 53.12 -38.07
CA SER A 180 -55.46 52.27 -38.08
C SER A 180 -55.65 50.82 -37.65
N LYS A 181 -56.87 50.40 -37.28
CA LYS A 181 -57.21 49.03 -36.84
C LYS A 181 -58.42 48.46 -37.58
N THR A 182 -58.59 47.14 -37.54
CA THR A 182 -59.71 46.48 -38.21
C THR A 182 -61.05 47.03 -37.71
N GLY A 183 -61.93 47.40 -38.64
CA GLY A 183 -63.23 48.02 -38.33
C GLY A 183 -63.18 49.44 -37.75
N SER A 184 -62.00 50.08 -37.70
CA SER A 184 -61.87 51.45 -37.18
C SER A 184 -62.51 52.49 -38.11
N THR A 185 -63.25 53.43 -37.54
CA THR A 185 -63.88 54.55 -38.27
C THR A 185 -63.44 55.88 -37.68
N ALA A 186 -62.90 56.80 -38.47
CA ALA A 186 -62.47 58.13 -38.07
C ALA A 186 -63.11 59.19 -38.97
N ILE A 187 -63.98 60.03 -38.43
CA ILE A 187 -64.76 61.02 -39.19
C ILE A 187 -64.60 62.41 -38.55
N GLY A 188 -63.96 63.35 -39.24
CA GLY A 188 -63.67 64.72 -38.78
C GLY A 188 -62.20 65.09 -38.93
N ILE A 189 -61.88 66.38 -39.00
CA ILE A 189 -60.48 66.85 -39.17
C ILE A 189 -59.61 66.32 -38.01
N ASN A 190 -58.45 65.73 -38.29
CA ASN A 190 -57.55 65.10 -37.30
C ASN A 190 -58.16 63.95 -36.47
N ALA A 191 -59.33 63.39 -36.80
CA ALA A 191 -59.91 62.27 -36.04
C ALA A 191 -59.01 61.02 -36.15
N LYS A 192 -58.80 60.32 -35.02
CA LYS A 192 -57.91 59.15 -34.91
C LYS A 192 -58.61 57.98 -34.21
N SER A 193 -59.08 57.02 -34.99
CA SER A 193 -59.52 55.73 -34.49
C SER A 193 -58.37 54.73 -34.58
N ILE A 194 -57.81 54.38 -33.41
CA ILE A 194 -56.58 53.56 -33.26
C ILE A 194 -56.81 52.23 -32.55
N ASN A 195 -58.09 51.87 -32.37
CA ASN A 195 -58.58 50.70 -31.67
C ASN A 195 -59.50 49.85 -32.55
N VAL A 196 -59.62 48.55 -32.27
CA VAL A 196 -60.45 47.61 -33.05
C VAL A 196 -61.93 47.97 -32.89
N ASN A 197 -62.71 47.87 -33.97
CA ASN A 197 -64.16 48.14 -34.00
C ASN A 197 -64.59 49.52 -33.44
N SER A 198 -63.68 50.49 -33.38
CA SER A 198 -63.92 51.76 -32.69
C SER A 198 -64.18 52.94 -33.64
N VAL A 199 -64.93 53.92 -33.17
CA VAL A 199 -65.35 55.10 -33.94
C VAL A 199 -64.83 56.38 -33.28
N ALA A 200 -63.96 57.13 -33.95
CA ALA A 200 -63.60 58.50 -33.60
C ALA A 200 -64.47 59.47 -34.42
N LEU A 201 -65.40 60.18 -33.77
CA LEU A 201 -66.38 61.04 -34.42
C LEU A 201 -66.21 62.51 -33.98
N GLY A 202 -65.98 63.40 -34.93
CA GLY A 202 -65.69 64.81 -34.71
C GLY A 202 -64.20 65.16 -34.78
N THR A 203 -63.92 66.45 -34.92
CA THR A 203 -62.56 67.01 -35.04
C THR A 203 -61.67 66.61 -33.85
N ASP A 204 -60.42 66.24 -34.09
CA ASP A 204 -59.45 65.79 -33.08
C ASP A 204 -59.93 64.63 -32.17
N SER A 205 -61.04 63.95 -32.47
CA SER A 205 -61.53 62.84 -31.64
C SER A 205 -60.56 61.66 -31.66
N VAL A 206 -60.33 61.03 -30.50
CA VAL A 206 -59.38 59.92 -30.35
C VAL A 206 -60.03 58.77 -29.59
N THR A 207 -59.92 57.55 -30.10
CA THR A 207 -60.29 56.33 -29.36
C THR A 207 -59.15 55.87 -28.47
N ASP A 208 -59.47 55.26 -27.32
CA ASP A 208 -58.45 54.73 -26.40
C ASP A 208 -58.69 53.31 -25.88
N HIS A 209 -59.79 52.67 -26.27
CA HIS A 209 -60.02 51.24 -26.12
C HIS A 209 -60.83 50.67 -27.30
N ASP A 210 -60.85 49.35 -27.42
CA ASP A 210 -61.61 48.64 -28.46
C ASP A 210 -63.13 48.73 -28.20
N ASP A 211 -63.93 48.55 -29.26
CA ASP A 211 -65.40 48.64 -29.27
C ASP A 211 -65.98 49.99 -28.76
N GLN A 212 -65.20 51.08 -28.85
CA GLN A 212 -65.56 52.43 -28.36
C GLN A 212 -66.18 53.33 -29.45
N VAL A 213 -67.17 54.16 -29.10
CA VAL A 213 -67.49 55.39 -29.86
C VAL A 213 -66.99 56.61 -29.10
N SER A 214 -65.90 57.22 -29.56
CA SER A 214 -65.32 58.43 -28.98
C SER A 214 -65.74 59.68 -29.75
N ILE A 215 -66.42 60.60 -29.06
CA ILE A 215 -66.74 61.95 -29.55
C ILE A 215 -65.78 63.03 -29.01
N GLY A 216 -64.71 62.63 -28.31
CA GLY A 216 -63.80 63.53 -27.59
C GLY A 216 -62.33 63.30 -27.90
N GLN A 217 -61.50 64.28 -27.59
CA GLN A 217 -60.05 64.21 -27.74
C GLN A 217 -59.40 63.74 -26.44
N LYS A 218 -58.45 62.81 -26.54
CA LYS A 218 -57.52 62.44 -25.47
C LYS A 218 -56.20 63.19 -25.68
N ILE A 219 -55.81 64.00 -24.69
CA ILE A 219 -54.57 64.79 -24.69
C ILE A 219 -53.65 64.23 -23.60
N THR A 220 -52.53 63.64 -23.99
CA THR A 220 -51.47 63.26 -23.05
C THR A 220 -50.37 64.32 -23.07
N ASP A 221 -50.05 64.90 -21.90
CA ASP A 221 -48.90 65.78 -21.74
C ASP A 221 -47.60 64.98 -21.94
N ALA A 222 -46.82 65.36 -22.96
CA ALA A 222 -45.58 64.69 -23.35
C ALA A 222 -44.44 64.81 -22.31
N THR A 223 -44.58 65.70 -21.31
CA THR A 223 -43.58 65.95 -20.27
C THR A 223 -43.96 65.28 -18.95
N THR A 224 -45.25 65.31 -18.58
CA THR A 224 -45.73 64.81 -17.28
C THR A 224 -46.44 63.45 -17.35
N GLY A 225 -46.87 63.01 -18.54
CA GLY A 225 -47.72 61.83 -18.70
C GLY A 225 -49.16 62.03 -18.22
N ALA A 226 -49.54 63.24 -17.78
CA ALA A 226 -50.90 63.54 -17.38
C ALA A 226 -51.85 63.44 -18.58
N VAL A 227 -52.99 62.77 -18.38
CA VAL A 227 -54.04 62.61 -19.41
C VAL A 227 -55.18 63.58 -19.11
N SER A 228 -55.50 64.43 -20.07
CA SER A 228 -56.67 65.31 -20.08
C SER A 228 -57.60 64.91 -21.23
N TYR A 229 -58.90 65.16 -21.08
CA TYR A 229 -59.90 64.84 -22.08
C TYR A 229 -60.69 66.11 -22.45
N ILE A 230 -60.77 66.42 -23.74
CA ILE A 230 -61.73 67.39 -24.27
C ILE A 230 -62.97 66.60 -24.69
N THR A 231 -64.01 66.67 -23.87
CA THR A 231 -65.29 66.00 -24.13
C THR A 231 -66.20 66.87 -25.00
N ARG A 232 -67.19 66.24 -25.64
CA ARG A 232 -68.27 66.91 -26.38
C ARG A 232 -69.61 66.55 -25.78
N THR A 233 -70.55 67.48 -25.86
CA THR A 233 -71.95 67.24 -25.51
C THR A 233 -72.63 66.44 -26.62
N LEU A 234 -73.18 65.26 -26.29
CA LEU A 234 -74.13 64.57 -27.15
C LEU A 234 -75.52 65.21 -26.92
N SER A 235 -75.99 66.00 -27.88
CA SER A 235 -77.26 66.73 -27.82
C SER A 235 -78.36 66.04 -28.66
N ASN A 236 -79.62 66.40 -28.40
CA ASN A 236 -80.81 65.80 -29.03
C ASN A 236 -80.99 64.30 -28.78
N LEU A 237 -80.43 63.79 -27.67
CA LEU A 237 -80.67 62.44 -27.18
C LEU A 237 -82.05 62.36 -26.51
N THR A 238 -82.96 61.59 -27.09
CA THR A 238 -84.26 61.23 -26.48
C THR A 238 -84.07 60.33 -25.27
N ASP A 239 -85.12 60.15 -24.48
CA ASP A 239 -85.08 59.30 -23.30
C ASP A 239 -84.79 57.84 -23.68
N GLY A 240 -83.71 57.27 -23.15
CA GLY A 240 -83.38 55.85 -23.27
C GLY A 240 -84.33 54.97 -22.46
N THR A 241 -84.78 53.86 -23.04
CA THR A 241 -85.76 52.94 -22.44
C THR A 241 -85.19 51.56 -22.12
N ASP A 242 -84.18 51.11 -22.86
CA ASP A 242 -83.51 49.83 -22.66
C ASP A 242 -82.24 49.98 -21.80
N ALA A 243 -81.79 48.86 -21.20
CA ALA A 243 -80.65 48.83 -20.28
C ALA A 243 -79.28 49.19 -20.91
N HIS A 244 -79.25 49.41 -22.23
CA HIS A 244 -78.05 49.78 -22.99
C HIS A 244 -78.20 51.13 -23.72
N ASP A 245 -79.30 51.84 -23.51
CA ASP A 245 -79.48 53.18 -24.09
C ASP A 245 -78.65 54.23 -23.35
N ALA A 246 -78.26 55.28 -24.09
CA ALA A 246 -77.62 56.44 -23.48
C ALA A 246 -78.64 57.30 -22.73
N VAL A 247 -78.29 57.72 -21.51
CA VAL A 247 -79.16 58.52 -20.63
C VAL A 247 -78.98 60.01 -20.92
N ASN A 248 -80.07 60.73 -21.18
CA ASN A 248 -80.02 62.20 -21.32
C ASN A 248 -80.11 62.92 -19.95
N LYS A 249 -79.80 64.22 -19.92
CA LYS A 249 -79.82 64.99 -18.66
C LYS A 249 -81.22 65.06 -18.03
N GLY A 250 -82.30 65.11 -18.82
CA GLY A 250 -83.67 65.14 -18.31
C GLY A 250 -84.07 63.85 -17.58
N GLN A 251 -83.63 62.70 -18.08
CA GLN A 251 -83.80 61.41 -17.40
C GLN A 251 -83.00 61.34 -16.11
N LEU A 252 -81.73 61.80 -16.13
CA LEU A 252 -80.89 61.85 -14.94
C LEU A 252 -81.46 62.81 -13.89
N ASP A 253 -81.91 64.00 -14.30
CA ASP A 253 -82.59 64.97 -13.44
C ASP A 253 -83.89 64.38 -12.87
N SER A 254 -84.63 63.57 -13.63
CA SER A 254 -85.85 62.89 -13.18
C SER A 254 -85.56 61.76 -12.19
N ALA A 255 -84.51 60.97 -12.42
CA ALA A 255 -84.05 59.94 -11.49
C ALA A 255 -83.55 60.56 -10.17
N ILE A 256 -82.82 61.68 -10.25
CA ILE A 256 -82.37 62.46 -9.08
C ILE A 256 -83.56 63.13 -8.37
N ALA A 257 -84.55 63.65 -9.11
CA ALA A 257 -85.76 64.22 -8.53
C ALA A 257 -86.53 63.16 -7.72
N GLY A 258 -86.63 61.92 -8.22
CA GLY A 258 -87.19 60.77 -7.50
C GLY A 258 -86.45 60.37 -6.21
N ILE A 259 -85.18 60.77 -6.06
CA ILE A 259 -84.39 60.59 -4.83
C ILE A 259 -84.57 61.79 -3.88
N SER A 260 -84.89 62.98 -4.40
CA SER A 260 -84.91 64.24 -3.66
C SER A 260 -86.14 64.47 -2.75
N SER A 261 -87.17 63.63 -2.83
CA SER A 261 -88.44 63.82 -2.09
C SER A 261 -88.65 62.90 -0.89
N GLY A 262 -87.59 62.29 -0.31
CA GLY A 262 -87.80 61.24 0.69
C GLY A 262 -86.67 60.81 1.63
N VAL A 263 -85.57 61.57 1.79
CA VAL A 263 -84.52 61.23 2.78
C VAL A 263 -83.97 62.49 3.46
N SER A 264 -83.95 62.50 4.80
CA SER A 264 -83.32 63.56 5.60
C SER A 264 -81.82 63.31 5.80
N ALA A 265 -81.03 64.35 6.12
CA ALA A 265 -79.59 64.23 6.29
C ALA A 265 -79.16 63.20 7.36
N ASP A 266 -79.96 63.02 8.41
CA ASP A 266 -79.73 62.04 9.49
C ASP A 266 -79.94 60.59 9.03
N GLU A 267 -80.80 60.36 8.04
CA GLU A 267 -81.06 59.02 7.49
C GLU A 267 -79.97 58.60 6.50
N ALA A 268 -79.45 59.53 5.71
CA ALA A 268 -78.25 59.30 4.89
C ALA A 268 -77.03 58.92 5.75
N GLN A 269 -76.85 59.59 6.90
CA GLN A 269 -75.79 59.25 7.85
C GLN A 269 -76.02 57.85 8.48
N LYS A 270 -77.24 57.51 8.92
CA LYS A 270 -77.57 56.17 9.43
C LYS A 270 -77.33 55.06 8.42
N MET A 271 -77.59 55.29 7.13
CA MET A 271 -77.33 54.32 6.08
C MET A 271 -75.83 54.14 5.83
N ALA A 272 -75.04 55.22 5.85
CA ALA A 272 -73.57 55.15 5.82
C ALA A 272 -73.01 54.40 7.04
N ASP A 273 -73.47 54.73 8.24
CA ASP A 273 -73.06 54.09 9.50
C ASP A 273 -73.42 52.59 9.51
N THR A 274 -74.58 52.21 8.96
CA THR A 274 -75.04 50.81 8.86
C THR A 274 -74.24 50.02 7.82
N ALA A 275 -73.95 50.61 6.65
CA ALA A 275 -73.10 50.00 5.64
C ALA A 275 -71.68 49.79 6.18
N GLN A 276 -71.15 50.77 6.90
CA GLN A 276 -69.84 50.66 7.55
C GLN A 276 -69.84 49.65 8.71
N HIS A 277 -70.92 49.58 9.51
CA HIS A 277 -71.06 48.58 10.57
C HIS A 277 -71.12 47.14 10.03
N ASN A 278 -71.89 46.90 8.95
CA ASN A 278 -72.01 45.57 8.36
C ASN A 278 -70.69 45.14 7.68
N ALA A 279 -70.05 46.02 6.91
CA ALA A 279 -68.74 45.75 6.30
C ALA A 279 -67.66 45.46 7.36
N VAL A 280 -67.65 46.19 8.47
CA VAL A 280 -66.74 45.92 9.61
C VAL A 280 -67.10 44.62 10.32
N THR A 281 -68.38 44.26 10.44
CA THR A 281 -68.84 43.04 11.10
C THR A 281 -68.51 41.79 10.29
N GLU A 282 -68.72 41.79 8.97
CA GLU A 282 -68.33 40.67 8.10
C GLU A 282 -66.80 40.53 7.99
N ALA A 283 -66.08 41.65 7.82
CA ALA A 283 -64.62 41.65 7.86
C ALA A 283 -64.09 41.12 9.19
N LYS A 284 -64.72 41.48 10.32
CA LYS A 284 -64.37 40.96 11.63
C LYS A 284 -64.70 39.47 11.79
N ALA A 285 -65.86 39.00 11.35
CA ALA A 285 -66.23 37.59 11.43
C ALA A 285 -65.32 36.68 10.58
N HIS A 286 -64.95 37.13 9.38
CA HIS A 286 -63.95 36.45 8.54
C HIS A 286 -62.57 36.46 9.22
N THR A 287 -62.15 37.60 9.76
CA THR A 287 -60.85 37.74 10.44
C THR A 287 -60.78 36.86 11.70
N ASP A 288 -61.80 36.85 12.53
CA ASP A 288 -61.89 36.01 13.73
C ASP A 288 -61.93 34.50 13.37
N THR A 289 -62.51 34.14 12.22
CA THR A 289 -62.51 32.77 11.68
C THR A 289 -61.12 32.34 11.20
N GLU A 290 -60.42 33.17 10.43
CA GLU A 290 -59.06 32.87 9.98
C GLU A 290 -58.05 32.86 11.15
N ILE A 291 -58.19 33.80 12.10
CA ILE A 291 -57.42 33.80 13.35
C ILE A 291 -57.70 32.50 14.14
N SER A 292 -58.96 32.07 14.26
CA SER A 292 -59.31 30.81 14.93
C SER A 292 -58.77 29.57 14.21
N LYS A 293 -58.63 29.60 12.88
CA LYS A 293 -57.98 28.52 12.10
C LYS A 293 -56.48 28.41 12.42
N VAL A 294 -55.81 29.53 12.67
CA VAL A 294 -54.40 29.58 13.09
C VAL A 294 -54.24 29.21 14.57
N LEU A 295 -55.12 29.69 15.46
CA LEU A 295 -54.99 29.57 16.92
C LEU A 295 -55.50 28.25 17.54
N LYS A 296 -55.98 27.27 16.76
CA LYS A 296 -56.68 26.06 17.28
C LYS A 296 -56.00 25.43 18.50
N SER A 297 -56.63 25.59 19.67
CA SER A 297 -56.33 24.99 20.98
C SER A 297 -54.88 25.07 21.52
N GLY A 298 -54.20 26.20 21.30
CA GLY A 298 -53.02 26.54 22.10
C GLY A 298 -53.40 26.97 23.54
N SER A 299 -52.76 26.39 24.55
CA SER A 299 -52.92 26.74 25.97
C SER A 299 -51.70 27.52 26.46
N SER A 300 -51.91 28.76 26.92
CA SER A 300 -50.90 29.59 27.57
C SER A 300 -51.37 29.87 28.99
N THR A 301 -50.72 29.28 29.99
CA THR A 301 -51.21 29.28 31.39
C THR A 301 -50.59 30.35 32.27
N VAL A 302 -49.64 31.14 31.74
CA VAL A 302 -48.85 32.15 32.47
C VAL A 302 -48.60 33.38 31.60
N GLY A 303 -48.22 34.49 32.24
CA GLY A 303 -47.96 35.76 31.55
C GLY A 303 -46.86 35.66 30.48
N ASN A 304 -47.04 36.39 29.38
CA ASN A 304 -46.13 36.47 28.23
C ASN A 304 -45.82 35.13 27.52
N ALA A 305 -46.56 34.06 27.80
CA ALA A 305 -46.47 32.82 27.05
C ALA A 305 -47.24 32.90 25.71
N PHE A 306 -46.74 32.21 24.68
CA PHE A 306 -47.28 32.24 23.32
C PHE A 306 -47.45 30.81 22.77
N ALA A 307 -48.69 30.32 22.70
CA ALA A 307 -49.02 29.00 22.18
C ALA A 307 -49.86 29.06 20.89
N ILE A 308 -49.38 28.43 19.81
CA ILE A 308 -50.13 28.30 18.53
C ILE A 308 -50.04 26.87 18.01
N GLY A 309 -51.20 26.21 17.87
CA GLY A 309 -51.33 24.85 17.34
C GLY A 309 -52.09 23.93 18.28
N ILE A 310 -52.64 22.85 17.72
CA ILE A 310 -53.54 21.93 18.44
C ILE A 310 -52.80 21.31 19.62
N ASN A 311 -53.25 21.59 20.85
CA ASN A 311 -52.61 21.16 22.09
C ASN A 311 -51.17 21.69 22.28
N ALA A 312 -50.83 22.85 21.71
CA ALA A 312 -49.60 23.56 22.06
C ALA A 312 -49.69 24.07 23.51
N ASN A 313 -48.75 23.72 24.38
CA ASN A 313 -48.75 24.09 25.79
C ASN A 313 -47.53 24.98 26.10
N ALA A 314 -47.77 26.28 26.28
CA ALA A 314 -46.76 27.25 26.73
C ALA A 314 -47.02 27.56 28.21
N THR A 315 -46.38 26.80 29.11
CA THR A 315 -46.64 26.85 30.57
C THR A 315 -45.55 27.55 31.36
N GLY A 316 -44.37 27.77 30.75
CA GLY A 316 -43.30 28.57 31.35
C GLY A 316 -43.48 30.08 31.11
N LEU A 317 -43.05 30.91 32.06
CA LEU A 317 -43.10 32.37 31.93
C LEU A 317 -42.30 32.81 30.69
N GLY A 318 -42.91 33.56 29.76
CA GLY A 318 -42.25 33.97 28.52
C GLY A 318 -41.98 32.83 27.51
N SER A 319 -42.59 31.65 27.69
CA SER A 319 -42.37 30.50 26.80
C SER A 319 -43.11 30.61 25.45
N THR A 320 -42.58 29.95 24.42
CA THR A 320 -43.14 29.91 23.07
C THR A 320 -43.36 28.46 22.64
N ALA A 321 -44.59 28.06 22.33
CA ALA A 321 -44.94 26.72 21.86
C ALA A 321 -45.68 26.81 20.50
N THR A 322 -45.04 26.39 19.40
CA THR A 322 -45.63 26.48 18.05
C THR A 322 -45.62 25.14 17.31
N GLY A 323 -46.82 24.60 17.08
CA GLY A 323 -47.02 23.29 16.45
C GLY A 323 -47.92 22.37 17.28
N SER A 324 -48.46 21.33 16.64
CA SER A 324 -49.37 20.38 17.30
C SER A 324 -48.67 19.57 18.38
N ASN A 325 -49.27 19.47 19.57
CA ASN A 325 -48.76 18.80 20.77
C ASN A 325 -47.38 19.30 21.26
N THR A 326 -47.02 20.57 20.99
CA THR A 326 -45.80 21.18 21.54
C THR A 326 -45.90 21.41 23.04
N ILE A 327 -44.76 21.34 23.75
CA ILE A 327 -44.65 21.67 25.17
C ILE A 327 -43.46 22.61 25.36
N ALA A 328 -43.70 23.80 25.91
CA ALA A 328 -42.67 24.74 26.35
C ALA A 328 -42.94 25.09 27.82
N SER A 329 -42.33 24.32 28.73
CA SER A 329 -42.61 24.41 30.18
C SER A 329 -41.57 25.17 30.99
N GLY A 330 -40.37 25.38 30.44
CA GLY A 330 -39.34 26.21 31.07
C GLY A 330 -39.59 27.71 30.91
N MET A 331 -39.10 28.51 31.85
CA MET A 331 -39.05 29.97 31.69
C MET A 331 -38.26 30.34 30.43
N ASN A 332 -38.79 31.22 29.59
CA ASN A 332 -38.23 31.61 28.28
C ASN A 332 -37.91 30.43 27.33
N SER A 333 -38.53 29.26 27.53
CA SER A 333 -38.32 28.10 26.67
C SER A 333 -39.03 28.25 25.32
N THR A 334 -38.46 27.68 24.25
CA THR A 334 -39.04 27.75 22.90
C THR A 334 -39.15 26.35 22.29
N ALA A 335 -40.38 25.86 22.08
CA ALA A 335 -40.69 24.62 21.38
C ALA A 335 -41.37 24.91 20.03
N THR A 336 -40.81 24.41 18.93
CA THR A 336 -41.31 24.65 17.57
C THR A 336 -41.25 23.37 16.73
N GLY A 337 -42.39 22.93 16.21
CA GLY A 337 -42.54 21.68 15.43
C GLY A 337 -43.44 20.66 16.14
N ILE A 338 -44.03 19.72 15.39
CA ILE A 338 -44.99 18.74 15.94
C ILE A 338 -44.34 17.93 17.06
N ALA A 339 -44.96 17.91 18.24
CA ALA A 339 -44.48 17.24 19.45
C ALA A 339 -43.08 17.67 19.94
N ALA A 340 -42.62 18.88 19.63
CA ALA A 340 -41.40 19.43 20.23
C ALA A 340 -41.60 19.74 21.72
N ASN A 341 -40.61 19.43 22.55
CA ASN A 341 -40.62 19.59 24.00
C ASN A 341 -39.38 20.39 24.48
N ALA A 342 -39.60 21.60 24.96
CA ALA A 342 -38.61 22.45 25.61
C ALA A 342 -38.93 22.52 27.12
N ALA A 343 -38.36 21.58 27.88
CA ALA A 343 -38.88 21.22 29.20
C ALA A 343 -38.44 22.16 30.33
N THR A 344 -37.26 22.79 30.20
CA THR A 344 -36.58 23.52 31.28
C THR A 344 -36.12 24.92 30.88
N ASP A 345 -35.72 25.74 31.85
CA ASP A 345 -35.49 27.18 31.64
C ASP A 345 -34.47 27.47 30.54
N ASN A 346 -34.84 28.39 29.64
CA ASN A 346 -34.11 28.83 28.46
C ASN A 346 -33.74 27.69 27.49
N SER A 347 -34.46 26.55 27.53
CA SER A 347 -34.28 25.47 26.57
C SER A 347 -34.97 25.78 25.24
N THR A 348 -34.39 25.32 24.12
CA THR A 348 -34.93 25.52 22.76
C THR A 348 -35.02 24.20 22.02
N ALA A 349 -36.23 23.74 21.68
CA ALA A 349 -36.50 22.54 20.90
C ALA A 349 -37.14 22.90 19.55
N THR A 350 -36.41 22.74 18.44
CA THR A 350 -36.88 23.08 17.09
C THR A 350 -36.79 21.88 16.15
N GLY A 351 -37.92 21.25 15.86
CA GLY A 351 -38.01 20.05 15.01
C GLY A 351 -39.14 19.13 15.46
N ALA A 352 -39.61 18.26 14.56
CA ALA A 352 -40.65 17.30 14.92
C ALA A 352 -40.09 16.29 15.96
N GLY A 353 -40.71 16.23 17.14
CA GLY A 353 -40.23 15.42 18.26
C GLY A 353 -38.86 15.83 18.79
N ALA A 354 -38.45 17.10 18.68
CA ALA A 354 -37.21 17.57 19.32
C ALA A 354 -37.40 17.70 20.85
N HIS A 355 -36.42 17.29 21.65
CA HIS A 355 -36.42 17.33 23.11
C HIS A 355 -35.24 18.14 23.64
N ALA A 356 -35.51 19.33 24.18
CA ALA A 356 -34.53 20.14 24.92
C ALA A 356 -34.88 20.07 26.41
N GLU A 357 -34.24 19.14 27.12
CA GLU A 357 -34.57 18.79 28.50
C GLU A 357 -33.57 19.35 29.52
N GLY A 358 -32.33 19.62 29.10
CA GLY A 358 -31.35 20.30 29.95
C GLY A 358 -31.59 21.81 30.05
N THR A 359 -31.33 22.42 31.21
CA THR A 359 -31.39 23.88 31.37
C THR A 359 -30.43 24.56 30.39
N ARG A 360 -30.88 25.61 29.69
CA ARG A 360 -30.16 26.27 28.57
C ARG A 360 -29.74 25.33 27.42
N SER A 361 -30.40 24.18 27.26
CA SER A 361 -30.10 23.26 26.16
C SER A 361 -30.77 23.66 24.83
N THR A 362 -30.17 23.27 23.71
CA THR A 362 -30.72 23.51 22.37
C THR A 362 -30.78 22.20 21.58
N ALA A 363 -31.97 21.76 21.20
CA ALA A 363 -32.22 20.59 20.36
C ALA A 363 -32.85 21.03 19.02
N THR A 364 -32.10 20.93 17.92
CA THR A 364 -32.53 21.37 16.59
C THR A 364 -32.45 20.21 15.59
N GLY A 365 -33.60 19.75 15.11
CA GLY A 365 -33.75 18.63 14.18
C GLY A 365 -34.82 17.64 14.61
N THR A 366 -35.32 16.84 13.66
CA THR A 366 -36.30 15.77 13.94
C THR A 366 -35.71 14.76 14.92
N LEU A 367 -36.38 14.52 16.05
CA LEU A 367 -35.92 13.62 17.11
C LEU A 367 -34.50 13.95 17.64
N ALA A 368 -34.13 15.23 17.69
CA ALA A 368 -32.92 15.69 18.38
C ALA A 368 -33.15 15.75 19.90
N TYR A 369 -32.19 15.29 20.71
CA TYR A 369 -32.27 15.24 22.17
C TYR A 369 -31.09 15.99 22.82
N ALA A 370 -31.36 17.10 23.51
CA ALA A 370 -30.37 17.84 24.30
C ALA A 370 -30.76 17.75 25.78
N THR A 371 -30.24 16.73 26.48
CA THR A 371 -30.60 16.42 27.88
C THR A 371 -29.58 16.95 28.89
N GLY A 372 -28.37 17.29 28.44
CA GLY A 372 -27.35 17.90 29.29
C GLY A 372 -27.63 19.39 29.55
N VAL A 373 -27.31 19.89 30.74
CA VAL A 373 -27.31 21.33 31.03
C VAL A 373 -26.28 22.02 30.11
N ASP A 374 -26.63 23.16 29.52
CA ASP A 374 -25.81 23.86 28.50
C ASP A 374 -25.49 23.02 27.23
N SER A 375 -26.23 21.94 26.96
CA SER A 375 -25.94 21.06 25.82
C SER A 375 -26.62 21.48 24.51
N THR A 376 -25.99 21.20 23.37
CA THR A 376 -26.52 21.48 22.02
C THR A 376 -26.55 20.22 21.16
N ALA A 377 -27.73 19.79 20.73
CA ALA A 377 -27.92 18.70 19.77
C ALA A 377 -28.47 19.28 18.45
N THR A 378 -27.68 19.26 17.38
CA THR A 378 -28.08 19.81 16.06
C THR A 378 -27.96 18.74 14.98
N GLY A 379 -29.09 18.37 14.39
CA GLY A 379 -29.24 17.32 13.38
C GLY A 379 -30.33 16.33 13.74
N SER A 380 -30.95 15.70 12.74
CA SER A 380 -31.94 14.64 12.97
C SER A 380 -31.32 13.52 13.80
N LEU A 381 -32.02 13.01 14.83
CA LEU A 381 -31.51 11.93 15.67
C LEU A 381 -30.18 12.26 16.40
N SER A 382 -29.84 13.55 16.58
CA SER A 382 -28.66 13.95 17.38
C SER A 382 -28.94 13.87 18.89
N PHE A 383 -27.93 13.57 19.71
CA PHE A 383 -28.10 13.37 21.16
C PHE A 383 -26.94 13.98 21.97
N ALA A 384 -27.19 15.08 22.68
CA ALA A 384 -26.22 15.71 23.58
C ALA A 384 -26.60 15.47 25.05
N ARG A 385 -25.83 14.62 25.75
CA ARG A 385 -26.09 14.21 27.15
C ARG A 385 -25.16 14.86 28.16
N GLY A 386 -23.90 15.08 27.78
CA GLY A 386 -22.93 15.72 28.67
C GLY A 386 -23.29 17.17 28.95
N LYS A 387 -22.92 17.67 30.12
CA LYS A 387 -23.01 19.11 30.43
C LYS A 387 -22.09 19.89 29.49
N ASN A 388 -22.55 21.00 28.95
CA ASN A 388 -21.78 21.82 27.99
C ASN A 388 -21.26 21.01 26.78
N SER A 389 -22.02 20.01 26.32
CA SER A 389 -21.64 19.15 25.18
C SER A 389 -22.36 19.54 23.89
N VAL A 390 -21.73 19.30 22.74
CA VAL A 390 -22.26 19.61 21.41
C VAL A 390 -22.27 18.36 20.54
N ALA A 391 -23.46 17.86 20.19
CA ALA A 391 -23.64 16.84 19.17
C ALA A 391 -24.03 17.51 17.84
N LEU A 392 -23.16 17.44 16.83
CA LEU A 392 -23.34 18.13 15.56
C LEU A 392 -23.38 17.18 14.35
N GLY A 393 -24.51 17.15 13.67
CA GLY A 393 -24.82 16.26 12.55
C GLY A 393 -25.85 15.18 12.92
N ALA A 394 -26.48 14.59 11.91
CA ALA A 394 -27.50 13.57 12.12
C ALA A 394 -26.93 12.31 12.80
N ASN A 395 -27.60 11.76 13.82
CA ASN A 395 -27.07 10.67 14.65
C ASN A 395 -25.72 10.99 15.34
N ALA A 396 -25.35 12.26 15.53
CA ALA A 396 -24.21 12.63 16.37
C ALA A 396 -24.56 12.45 17.84
N VAL A 397 -23.65 11.92 18.65
CA VAL A 397 -23.91 11.64 20.07
C VAL A 397 -22.73 12.08 20.94
N ALA A 398 -22.92 13.15 21.71
CA ALA A 398 -21.97 13.66 22.69
C ALA A 398 -22.43 13.22 24.10
N ARG A 399 -21.58 12.46 24.80
CA ARG A 399 -21.92 11.84 26.10
C ARG A 399 -21.16 12.44 27.27
N LYS A 400 -19.95 12.94 27.04
CA LYS A 400 -19.08 13.49 28.08
C LYS A 400 -19.30 14.98 28.22
N ASP A 401 -19.07 15.49 29.42
CA ASP A 401 -19.08 16.93 29.66
C ASP A 401 -17.99 17.62 28.83
N ASN A 402 -18.31 18.77 28.23
CA ASN A 402 -17.44 19.54 27.34
C ASN A 402 -17.02 18.81 26.03
N GLU A 403 -17.75 17.77 25.61
CA GLU A 403 -17.48 17.05 24.35
C GLU A 403 -18.12 17.72 23.14
N VAL A 404 -17.36 17.96 22.07
CA VAL A 404 -17.90 18.23 20.73
C VAL A 404 -17.79 16.95 19.89
N ASN A 405 -18.92 16.35 19.50
CA ASN A 405 -18.97 15.09 18.75
C ASN A 405 -19.66 15.28 17.40
N ILE A 406 -18.97 14.90 16.32
CA ILE A 406 -19.48 14.90 14.92
C ILE A 406 -19.67 13.49 14.34
N GLY A 407 -19.45 12.44 15.14
CA GLY A 407 -19.54 11.04 14.70
C GLY A 407 -20.93 10.64 14.23
N ILE A 408 -21.03 9.50 13.55
CA ILE A 408 -22.31 8.86 13.21
C ILE A 408 -22.45 7.66 14.15
N TRP A 409 -23.53 7.62 14.91
CA TRP A 409 -23.79 6.59 15.91
C TRP A 409 -25.10 5.85 15.59
N GLU A 410 -25.23 4.61 16.06
CA GLU A 410 -26.47 3.86 15.94
C GLU A 410 -27.45 4.25 17.06
N MET A 411 -28.60 4.84 16.73
CA MET A 411 -29.63 5.16 17.71
C MET A 411 -30.48 3.94 18.08
N ALA A 412 -30.64 3.69 19.39
CA ALA A 412 -31.65 2.79 19.90
C ALA A 412 -33.05 3.40 19.68
N ALA A 413 -34.01 2.59 19.22
CA ALA A 413 -35.35 3.01 18.77
C ALA A 413 -36.28 3.65 19.84
N SER A 414 -35.79 3.87 21.05
CA SER A 414 -36.55 4.34 22.22
C SER A 414 -35.93 5.55 22.94
N GLY A 415 -35.07 6.31 22.27
CA GLY A 415 -34.32 7.41 22.92
C GLY A 415 -33.22 6.94 23.88
N GLY A 416 -32.94 5.63 23.90
CA GLY A 416 -31.80 5.04 24.59
C GLY A 416 -30.47 5.60 24.08
N ALA A 417 -29.43 5.54 24.92
CA ALA A 417 -28.10 5.95 24.49
C ALA A 417 -27.65 5.06 23.34
N ALA A 418 -27.20 5.66 22.24
CA ALA A 418 -26.44 4.94 21.23
C ALA A 418 -25.25 4.20 21.91
N SER A 419 -24.93 2.99 21.47
CA SER A 419 -23.84 2.19 22.03
C SER A 419 -22.61 2.13 21.14
N ILE A 420 -22.79 2.19 19.81
CA ILE A 420 -21.73 1.98 18.81
C ILE A 420 -21.65 3.17 17.86
N GLN A 421 -20.43 3.64 17.59
CA GLN A 421 -20.15 4.60 16.52
C GLN A 421 -20.04 3.82 15.21
N THR A 422 -20.97 4.05 14.28
CA THR A 422 -21.06 3.37 12.98
C THR A 422 -20.34 4.10 11.86
N GLY A 423 -19.96 5.37 12.06
CA GLY A 423 -19.20 6.14 11.09
C GLY A 423 -18.59 7.44 11.63
N THR A 424 -17.85 8.13 10.77
CA THR A 424 -17.22 9.42 11.04
C THR A 424 -17.71 10.49 10.07
N ARG A 425 -17.45 11.75 10.38
CA ARG A 425 -17.59 12.88 9.45
C ARG A 425 -16.23 13.52 9.22
N THR A 426 -15.98 13.96 8.00
CA THR A 426 -14.80 14.74 7.66
C THR A 426 -14.98 16.17 8.17
N LEU A 427 -14.04 16.65 8.97
CA LEU A 427 -13.90 18.06 9.28
C LEU A 427 -12.88 18.65 8.30
N SER A 428 -13.30 19.57 7.44
CA SER A 428 -12.48 20.17 6.37
C SER A 428 -12.44 21.70 6.49
N GLY A 429 -11.46 22.33 5.84
CA GLY A 429 -11.23 23.77 5.94
C GLY A 429 -10.41 24.23 7.15
N LEU A 430 -9.87 23.29 7.95
CA LEU A 430 -8.89 23.62 8.98
C LEU A 430 -7.61 24.16 8.33
N SER A 431 -7.16 25.33 8.79
CA SER A 431 -5.81 25.84 8.53
C SER A 431 -4.78 25.06 9.36
N ASP A 432 -3.50 25.36 9.21
CA ASP A 432 -2.45 24.80 10.07
C ASP A 432 -2.63 25.33 11.50
N GLY A 433 -2.70 24.42 12.48
CA GLY A 433 -2.73 24.78 13.90
C GLY A 433 -1.40 25.36 14.34
N VAL A 434 -1.41 26.59 14.86
CA VAL A 434 -0.24 27.35 15.32
C VAL A 434 -0.05 27.19 16.83
N ASN A 435 -1.15 27.18 17.59
CA ASN A 435 -1.13 27.06 19.05
C ASN A 435 -1.35 25.59 19.50
N SER A 436 -0.95 25.28 20.73
CA SER A 436 -0.99 23.91 21.29
C SER A 436 -2.39 23.33 21.50
N ASP A 437 -3.41 24.17 21.49
CA ASP A 437 -4.83 23.87 21.65
C ASP A 437 -5.62 23.87 20.32
N GLU A 438 -4.95 24.17 19.20
CA GLU A 438 -5.55 24.13 17.87
C GLU A 438 -5.50 22.72 17.27
N ALA A 439 -6.48 22.41 16.42
CA ALA A 439 -6.60 21.09 15.79
C ALA A 439 -5.60 20.93 14.62
N VAL A 440 -4.72 19.94 14.74
CA VAL A 440 -3.71 19.60 13.71
C VAL A 440 -4.39 19.04 12.45
N ASN A 441 -4.08 19.61 11.29
CA ASN A 441 -4.59 19.11 10.00
C ASN A 441 -3.68 18.04 9.37
N LYS A 442 -4.13 17.40 8.28
CA LYS A 442 -3.37 16.33 7.62
C LYS A 442 -2.04 16.81 7.03
N GLY A 443 -1.97 18.03 6.50
CA GLY A 443 -0.74 18.59 5.93
C GLY A 443 0.37 18.71 6.97
N GLN A 444 0.04 19.22 8.16
CA GLN A 444 0.98 19.27 9.30
C GLN A 444 1.45 17.87 9.73
N LEU A 445 0.55 16.88 9.77
CA LEU A 445 0.90 15.50 10.10
C LEU A 445 1.79 14.86 9.02
N ASP A 446 1.52 15.11 7.74
CA ASP A 446 2.35 14.65 6.63
C ASP A 446 3.75 15.29 6.67
N THR A 447 3.84 16.58 7.00
CA THR A 447 5.13 17.30 7.21
C THR A 447 5.91 16.71 8.38
N ALA A 448 5.31 16.58 9.57
CA ALA A 448 5.98 15.99 10.73
C ALA A 448 6.47 14.55 10.46
N LYS A 449 5.69 13.78 9.68
CA LYS A 449 6.10 12.45 9.20
C LYS A 449 7.28 12.52 8.22
N ALA A 450 7.29 13.47 7.29
CA ALA A 450 8.38 13.66 6.33
C ALA A 450 9.68 14.08 7.03
N ASP A 451 9.60 14.97 8.02
CA ASP A 451 10.74 15.42 8.83
C ASP A 451 11.33 14.28 9.65
N ALA A 452 10.48 13.51 10.35
CA ALA A 452 10.92 12.33 11.10
C ALA A 452 11.61 11.28 10.21
N ILE A 453 11.06 11.03 9.00
CA ILE A 453 11.67 10.13 8.01
C ILE A 453 13.01 10.68 7.50
N SER A 454 13.13 11.99 7.33
CA SER A 454 14.35 12.64 6.82
C SER A 454 15.47 12.64 7.86
N ALA A 455 15.15 12.92 9.13
CA ALA A 455 16.08 12.81 10.24
C ALA A 455 16.62 11.37 10.40
N ALA A 456 15.73 10.36 10.30
CA ALA A 456 16.13 8.95 10.38
C ALA A 456 17.07 8.52 9.23
N LYS A 457 16.83 9.00 8.00
CA LYS A 457 17.75 8.78 6.87
C LYS A 457 19.10 9.42 7.12
N SER A 458 19.13 10.71 7.47
CA SER A 458 20.36 11.47 7.72
C SER A 458 21.26 10.81 8.79
N HIS A 459 20.67 10.30 9.87
CA HIS A 459 21.41 9.54 10.89
C HIS A 459 21.99 8.23 10.32
N THR A 460 21.20 7.47 9.56
CA THR A 460 21.63 6.20 8.95
C THR A 460 22.77 6.41 7.95
N ASP A 461 22.65 7.42 7.08
CA ASP A 461 23.66 7.76 6.08
C ASP A 461 24.97 8.23 6.72
N THR A 462 24.88 8.99 7.83
CA THR A 462 26.03 9.39 8.65
C THR A 462 26.75 8.18 9.24
N GLU A 463 26.02 7.23 9.81
CA GLU A 463 26.61 6.03 10.41
C GLU A 463 27.23 5.07 9.38
N ILE A 464 26.58 4.91 8.21
CA ILE A 464 27.16 4.16 7.07
C ILE A 464 28.44 4.85 6.61
N THR A 465 28.42 6.18 6.46
CA THR A 465 29.60 6.97 6.09
C THR A 465 30.71 6.83 7.11
N ARG A 466 30.41 6.82 8.42
CA ARG A 466 31.38 6.61 9.50
C ARG A 466 32.05 5.22 9.45
N VAL A 467 31.33 4.19 8.97
CA VAL A 467 31.86 2.83 8.80
C VAL A 467 32.69 2.70 7.51
N LEU A 468 32.29 3.37 6.42
CA LEU A 468 32.97 3.29 5.12
C LEU A 468 34.16 4.25 4.98
N ASN A 469 33.96 5.55 5.26
CA ASN A 469 34.93 6.61 4.95
C ASN A 469 36.04 6.70 6.00
N SER A 470 37.02 5.80 5.89
CA SER A 470 38.40 6.14 6.25
C SER A 470 39.48 5.23 5.64
N GLY A 471 39.11 4.24 4.83
CA GLY A 471 40.01 3.51 3.93
C GLY A 471 40.13 4.18 2.56
N SER A 472 41.28 4.02 1.90
CA SER A 472 41.57 4.51 0.55
C SER A 472 41.89 3.33 -0.36
N SER A 473 40.88 2.86 -1.10
CA SER A 473 41.08 1.92 -2.22
C SER A 473 41.41 2.71 -3.48
N THR A 474 42.59 2.52 -4.04
CA THR A 474 43.06 3.26 -5.24
C THR A 474 43.14 2.39 -6.50
N ALA A 475 43.04 1.07 -6.37
CA ALA A 475 43.15 0.12 -7.47
C ALA A 475 41.84 -0.62 -7.76
N GLU A 476 41.74 -1.14 -8.99
CA GLU A 476 40.59 -1.92 -9.48
C GLU A 476 40.29 -3.11 -8.55
N GLY A 477 39.06 -3.20 -8.05
CA GLY A 477 38.63 -4.27 -7.13
C GLY A 477 39.19 -4.16 -5.70
N GLY A 478 39.90 -3.09 -5.34
CA GLY A 478 40.46 -2.90 -4.00
C GLY A 478 39.38 -2.65 -2.93
N PHE A 479 39.41 -3.38 -1.83
CA PHE A 479 38.49 -3.22 -0.70
C PHE A 479 39.23 -2.72 0.55
N SER A 480 38.82 -1.60 1.13
CA SER A 480 39.45 -1.07 2.35
C SER A 480 38.46 -0.54 3.38
N ILE A 481 38.69 -0.85 4.65
CA ILE A 481 37.87 -0.40 5.80
C ILE A 481 38.79 -0.10 7.00
N GLY A 482 38.61 1.09 7.60
CA GLY A 482 39.33 1.53 8.80
C GLY A 482 40.31 2.66 8.55
N LYS A 483 40.63 3.45 9.59
CA LYS A 483 41.27 4.76 9.41
C LYS A 483 42.69 4.67 8.89
N GLY A 484 42.90 5.21 7.68
CA GLY A 484 44.17 5.14 6.97
C GLY A 484 44.47 3.78 6.35
N ALA A 485 43.46 2.89 6.23
CA ALA A 485 43.62 1.65 5.47
C ALA A 485 43.86 1.99 3.99
N GLN A 486 44.71 1.23 3.30
CA GLN A 486 45.07 1.48 1.90
C GLN A 486 45.06 0.16 1.11
N ALA A 487 44.16 0.05 0.14
CA ALA A 487 44.09 -1.08 -0.80
C ALA A 487 44.51 -0.58 -2.19
N SER A 488 45.81 -0.67 -2.46
CA SER A 488 46.46 -0.08 -3.64
C SER A 488 46.89 -1.10 -4.71
N GLY A 489 46.76 -2.39 -4.43
CA GLY A 489 46.93 -3.46 -5.43
C GLY A 489 45.59 -3.86 -6.07
N LYS A 490 45.60 -4.38 -7.30
CA LYS A 490 44.40 -4.90 -7.97
C LYS A 490 43.81 -6.04 -7.14
N SER A 491 42.49 -6.00 -6.87
CA SER A 491 41.79 -6.96 -6.00
C SER A 491 42.38 -7.10 -4.58
N SER A 492 43.09 -6.09 -4.07
CA SER A 492 43.66 -6.11 -2.72
C SER A 492 42.62 -5.84 -1.62
N THR A 493 42.87 -6.30 -0.40
CA THR A 493 42.00 -6.10 0.77
C THR A 493 42.80 -5.52 1.94
N ALA A 494 42.38 -4.38 2.47
CA ALA A 494 43.02 -3.71 3.61
C ALA A 494 42.00 -3.39 4.73
N THR A 495 42.01 -4.15 5.82
CA THR A 495 41.05 -3.98 6.92
C THR A 495 41.73 -3.72 8.26
N GLY A 496 41.35 -2.61 8.91
CA GLY A 496 41.96 -2.13 10.16
C GLY A 496 42.66 -0.77 9.99
N SER A 497 42.79 -0.01 11.08
CA SER A 497 43.43 1.30 11.01
C SER A 497 44.91 1.18 10.61
N GLY A 498 45.32 1.92 9.58
CA GLY A 498 46.66 1.85 9.01
C GLY A 498 47.01 0.53 8.31
N ALA A 499 46.04 -0.35 8.00
CA ALA A 499 46.30 -1.57 7.24
C ALA A 499 46.67 -1.24 5.78
N VAL A 500 47.72 -1.85 5.23
CA VAL A 500 48.28 -1.47 3.91
C VAL A 500 48.43 -2.72 3.03
N ALA A 501 47.63 -2.82 1.98
CA ALA A 501 47.66 -3.88 0.99
C ALA A 501 48.07 -3.30 -0.37
N ILE A 502 49.33 -3.47 -0.78
CA ILE A 502 49.91 -2.84 -1.98
C ILE A 502 50.03 -3.82 -3.14
N GLY A 503 50.32 -5.10 -2.87
CA GLY A 503 50.46 -6.10 -3.92
C GLY A 503 49.11 -6.47 -4.54
N ASP A 504 49.11 -6.85 -5.81
CA ASP A 504 47.92 -7.43 -6.46
C ASP A 504 47.47 -8.69 -5.70
N ALA A 505 46.16 -8.81 -5.51
CA ALA A 505 45.48 -9.82 -4.68
C ALA A 505 46.06 -9.97 -3.25
N SER A 506 46.71 -8.93 -2.70
CA SER A 506 47.21 -8.95 -1.33
C SER A 506 46.11 -8.69 -0.29
N THR A 507 46.26 -9.26 0.90
CA THR A 507 45.30 -9.11 2.02
C THR A 507 46.02 -8.68 3.30
N ALA A 508 45.76 -7.46 3.78
CA ALA A 508 46.24 -6.91 5.05
C ALA A 508 45.06 -6.75 6.03
N THR A 509 45.08 -7.49 7.14
CA THR A 509 44.01 -7.48 8.15
C THR A 509 44.60 -7.30 9.55
N GLY A 510 44.30 -6.15 10.17
CA GLY A 510 44.80 -5.78 11.50
C GLY A 510 45.41 -4.38 11.51
N VAL A 511 45.47 -3.76 12.70
CA VAL A 511 46.04 -2.41 12.87
C VAL A 511 47.50 -2.38 12.43
N ASN A 512 47.86 -1.48 11.51
CA ASN A 512 49.19 -1.35 10.93
C ASN A 512 49.77 -2.64 10.29
N SER A 513 48.91 -3.57 9.86
CA SER A 513 49.32 -4.73 9.05
C SER A 513 49.76 -4.28 7.64
N ALA A 514 50.71 -4.98 7.02
CA ALA A 514 51.19 -4.66 5.68
C ALA A 514 51.39 -5.90 4.81
N ALA A 515 50.60 -6.01 3.73
CA ALA A 515 50.73 -7.02 2.69
C ALA A 515 51.26 -6.35 1.42
N ILE A 516 52.57 -6.42 1.21
CA ILE A 516 53.28 -5.60 0.21
C ILE A 516 53.52 -6.40 -1.08
N GLY A 517 53.77 -7.71 -0.97
CA GLY A 517 54.01 -8.56 -2.15
C GLY A 517 52.73 -8.96 -2.89
N VAL A 518 52.86 -9.34 -4.16
CA VAL A 518 51.76 -9.92 -4.95
C VAL A 518 51.31 -11.25 -4.33
N ASN A 519 50.01 -11.50 -4.23
CA ASN A 519 49.41 -12.64 -3.53
C ASN A 519 49.86 -12.78 -2.05
N SER A 520 50.31 -11.70 -1.40
CA SER A 520 50.75 -11.75 0.01
C SER A 520 49.60 -11.60 1.00
N THR A 521 49.73 -12.20 2.19
CA THR A 521 48.71 -12.14 3.24
C THR A 521 49.34 -11.78 4.57
N ALA A 522 48.89 -10.68 5.19
CA ALA A 522 49.36 -10.19 6.49
C ALA A 522 48.17 -10.06 7.47
N ILE A 523 48.05 -10.95 8.44
CA ILE A 523 46.92 -11.01 9.38
C ILE A 523 47.45 -10.87 10.82
N GLY A 524 47.12 -9.76 11.48
CA GLY A 524 47.54 -9.44 12.84
C GLY A 524 48.09 -8.01 12.97
N GLY A 525 48.03 -7.45 14.18
CA GLY A 525 48.55 -6.10 14.43
C GLY A 525 50.04 -6.00 14.11
N GLY A 526 50.42 -5.12 13.19
CA GLY A 526 51.82 -4.95 12.76
C GLY A 526 52.41 -6.10 11.93
N ALA A 527 51.62 -7.12 11.54
CA ALA A 527 52.09 -8.22 10.70
C ALA A 527 52.57 -7.73 9.32
N ARG A 528 53.63 -8.32 8.76
CA ARG A 528 54.25 -7.89 7.50
C ARG A 528 54.55 -9.06 6.57
N ALA A 529 53.96 -9.03 5.39
CA ALA A 529 54.22 -9.96 4.29
C ALA A 529 54.86 -9.18 3.12
N ASN A 530 56.19 -9.15 3.10
CA ASN A 530 56.97 -8.19 2.30
C ASN A 530 57.31 -8.68 0.87
N LYS A 531 57.07 -9.96 0.56
CA LYS A 531 57.45 -10.58 -0.72
C LYS A 531 56.28 -11.31 -1.38
N ASN A 532 56.44 -11.64 -2.66
CA ASN A 532 55.39 -12.34 -3.42
C ASN A 532 55.08 -13.70 -2.78
N ALA A 533 53.79 -14.04 -2.75
CA ALA A 533 53.22 -15.24 -2.11
C ALA A 533 53.62 -15.44 -0.63
N SER A 534 54.09 -14.41 0.07
CA SER A 534 54.45 -14.50 1.49
C SER A 534 53.22 -14.38 2.41
N VAL A 535 53.22 -15.11 3.52
CA VAL A 535 52.11 -15.19 4.47
C VAL A 535 52.62 -14.93 5.89
N ALA A 536 52.15 -13.85 6.52
CA ALA A 536 52.47 -13.46 7.89
C ALA A 536 51.19 -13.46 8.74
N THR A 537 51.05 -14.39 9.70
CA THR A 537 49.87 -14.50 10.56
C THR A 537 50.24 -14.50 12.04
N GLY A 538 49.74 -13.52 12.78
CA GLY A 538 50.10 -13.24 14.17
C GLY A 538 50.66 -11.82 14.34
N ALA A 539 50.43 -11.21 15.50
CA ALA A 539 50.87 -9.83 15.74
C ALA A 539 52.41 -9.73 15.66
N GLY A 540 52.90 -8.75 14.90
CA GLY A 540 54.33 -8.54 14.63
C GLY A 540 55.03 -9.64 13.81
N SER A 541 54.31 -10.63 13.26
CA SER A 541 54.89 -11.64 12.37
C SER A 541 55.46 -11.01 11.09
N GLN A 542 56.55 -11.58 10.56
CA GLN A 542 57.30 -11.02 9.44
C GLN A 542 57.74 -12.10 8.44
N ALA A 543 57.01 -12.21 7.33
CA ALA A 543 57.37 -13.05 6.19
C ALA A 543 58.10 -12.19 5.15
N THR A 544 59.43 -12.28 5.12
CA THR A 544 60.31 -11.42 4.31
C THR A 544 61.08 -12.17 3.21
N GLY A 545 61.00 -13.50 3.19
CA GLY A 545 61.41 -14.32 2.04
C GLY A 545 60.28 -14.50 1.01
N THR A 546 60.62 -14.78 -0.24
CA THR A 546 59.66 -15.10 -1.30
C THR A 546 58.98 -16.43 -1.00
N SER A 547 57.65 -16.50 -1.14
CA SER A 547 56.85 -17.69 -0.76
C SER A 547 57.09 -18.17 0.68
N SER A 548 57.51 -17.28 1.59
CA SER A 548 57.77 -17.62 3.00
C SER A 548 56.50 -17.53 3.85
N ILE A 549 56.44 -18.32 4.93
CA ILE A 549 55.28 -18.41 5.82
C ILE A 549 55.74 -18.18 7.26
N ALA A 550 55.33 -17.07 7.88
CA ALA A 550 55.57 -16.75 9.28
C ALA A 550 54.24 -16.81 10.05
N THR A 551 54.07 -17.80 10.93
CA THR A 551 52.87 -17.94 11.79
C THR A 551 53.25 -17.88 13.27
N GLY A 552 52.52 -17.13 14.08
CA GLY A 552 52.82 -16.88 15.50
C GLY A 552 53.14 -15.41 15.83
N TRP A 553 53.13 -15.06 17.11
CA TRP A 553 53.50 -13.72 17.57
C TRP A 553 54.99 -13.48 17.33
N ALA A 554 55.34 -12.37 16.67
CA ALA A 554 56.70 -11.99 16.28
C ALA A 554 57.55 -13.09 15.60
N SER A 555 56.93 -14.05 14.91
CA SER A 555 57.68 -15.02 14.09
C SER A 555 58.28 -14.37 12.84
N HIS A 556 59.37 -14.93 12.33
CA HIS A 556 60.13 -14.36 11.22
C HIS A 556 60.57 -15.44 10.22
N ALA A 557 60.01 -15.41 9.01
CA ALA A 557 60.40 -16.28 7.91
C ALA A 557 61.19 -15.43 6.89
N ALA A 558 62.50 -15.48 6.98
CA ALA A 558 63.42 -14.61 6.23
C ALA A 558 63.98 -15.26 4.96
N GLY A 559 64.20 -16.58 4.97
CA GLY A 559 64.63 -17.32 3.79
C GLY A 559 63.52 -17.47 2.75
N ASP A 560 63.87 -17.49 1.46
CA ASP A 560 62.91 -17.89 0.41
C ASP A 560 62.41 -19.31 0.68
N TYR A 561 61.11 -19.55 0.48
CA TYR A 561 60.41 -20.81 0.77
C TYR A 561 60.49 -21.27 2.24
N SER A 562 60.90 -20.40 3.18
CA SER A 562 61.04 -20.77 4.59
C SER A 562 59.71 -20.71 5.35
N ILE A 563 59.58 -21.52 6.40
CA ILE A 563 58.38 -21.63 7.25
C ILE A 563 58.78 -21.44 8.72
N ALA A 564 58.31 -20.38 9.37
CA ALA A 564 58.51 -20.12 10.80
C ALA A 564 57.16 -20.23 11.52
N THR A 565 56.95 -21.29 12.31
CA THR A 565 55.67 -21.58 12.96
C THR A 565 55.84 -21.70 14.47
N GLY A 566 55.44 -20.65 15.19
CA GLY A 566 55.53 -20.53 16.64
C GLY A 566 55.84 -19.11 17.11
N ASP A 567 55.53 -18.79 18.37
CA ASP A 567 55.95 -17.51 18.99
C ASP A 567 57.46 -17.32 18.83
N ARG A 568 57.89 -16.19 18.25
CA ARG A 568 59.31 -15.85 17.99
C ARG A 568 60.11 -16.88 17.17
N ALA A 569 59.45 -17.81 16.45
CA ALA A 569 60.15 -18.75 15.57
C ALA A 569 60.86 -18.01 14.43
N LYS A 570 62.05 -18.46 14.02
CA LYS A 570 62.90 -17.83 13.00
C LYS A 570 63.38 -18.83 11.95
N ALA A 571 62.93 -18.69 10.71
CA ALA A 571 63.39 -19.51 9.58
C ALA A 571 64.23 -18.64 8.63
N GLU A 572 65.54 -18.66 8.83
CA GLU A 572 66.51 -17.78 8.16
C GLU A 572 67.14 -18.47 6.94
N GLY A 573 67.28 -19.80 6.97
CA GLY A 573 67.74 -20.59 5.84
C GLY A 573 66.73 -20.68 4.70
N LYS A 574 67.21 -20.75 3.45
CA LYS A 574 66.35 -21.00 2.28
C LYS A 574 65.73 -22.41 2.37
N ASN A 575 64.42 -22.51 2.10
CA ASN A 575 63.68 -23.78 2.21
C ASN A 575 63.83 -24.46 3.58
N SER A 576 63.91 -23.65 4.66
CA SER A 576 64.05 -24.13 6.04
C SER A 576 62.73 -24.03 6.81
N VAL A 577 62.57 -24.85 7.84
CA VAL A 577 61.39 -24.87 8.71
C VAL A 577 61.81 -24.72 10.17
N ALA A 578 61.37 -23.65 10.83
CA ALA A 578 61.51 -23.47 12.28
C ALA A 578 60.16 -23.77 12.95
N LEU A 579 60.07 -24.88 13.69
CA LEU A 579 58.80 -25.43 14.17
C LEU A 579 58.75 -25.49 15.71
N GLY A 580 57.91 -24.63 16.29
CA GLY A 580 57.74 -24.44 17.72
C GLY A 580 58.21 -23.06 18.20
N ALA A 581 57.75 -22.62 19.37
CA ALA A 581 58.13 -21.32 19.92
C ALA A 581 59.64 -21.18 20.14
N ASN A 582 60.22 -20.04 19.76
CA ASN A 582 61.66 -19.76 19.82
C ASN A 582 62.56 -20.77 19.06
N SER A 583 62.04 -21.47 18.05
CA SER A 583 62.87 -22.34 17.19
C SER A 583 63.60 -21.50 16.14
N GLN A 584 64.82 -21.87 15.78
CA GLN A 584 65.61 -21.15 14.78
C GLN A 584 66.24 -22.12 13.78
N ALA A 585 65.88 -22.00 12.51
CA ALA A 585 66.45 -22.77 11.40
C ALA A 585 67.35 -21.84 10.56
N LYS A 586 68.66 -21.95 10.75
CA LYS A 586 69.65 -21.09 10.06
C LYS A 586 70.09 -21.68 8.73
N ASN A 587 70.10 -23.01 8.60
CA ASN A 587 70.66 -23.68 7.43
C ASN A 587 69.60 -23.91 6.34
N ALA A 588 70.03 -23.98 5.09
CA ALA A 588 69.13 -24.29 3.99
C ALA A 588 68.70 -25.77 4.04
N ASN A 589 67.43 -26.05 3.70
CA ASN A 589 66.82 -27.39 3.75
C ASN A 589 66.81 -28.06 5.15
N GLU A 590 66.83 -27.27 6.23
CA GLU A 590 66.77 -27.74 7.62
C GLU A 590 65.35 -27.69 8.20
N VAL A 591 64.95 -28.69 8.99
CA VAL A 591 63.81 -28.59 9.91
C VAL A 591 64.35 -28.51 11.34
N ASN A 592 64.26 -27.34 11.97
CA ASN A 592 64.74 -27.12 13.34
C ASN A 592 63.56 -27.02 14.33
N ILE A 593 63.63 -27.84 15.38
CA ILE A 593 62.65 -27.89 16.49
C ILE A 593 63.25 -27.49 17.85
N GLY A 594 64.49 -26.98 17.87
CA GLY A 594 65.18 -26.59 19.10
C GLY A 594 64.54 -25.37 19.77
N ILE A 595 64.96 -25.06 21.00
CA ILE A 595 64.61 -23.81 21.68
C ILE A 595 65.86 -22.94 21.70
N TRP A 596 65.77 -21.73 21.17
CA TRP A 596 66.90 -20.81 21.00
C TRP A 596 66.68 -19.51 21.76
N SER A 597 67.78 -18.94 22.27
CA SER A 597 67.82 -17.60 22.86
C SER A 597 68.95 -16.82 22.20
N GLY A 598 68.59 -15.79 21.42
CA GLY A 598 69.53 -15.02 20.61
C GLY A 598 70.11 -15.87 19.47
N GLU A 599 71.36 -16.31 19.62
CA GLU A 599 72.06 -17.21 18.69
C GLU A 599 72.44 -18.55 19.31
N THR A 600 72.06 -18.81 20.56
CA THR A 600 72.41 -20.04 21.29
C THR A 600 71.19 -20.94 21.39
N GLN A 601 71.32 -22.22 21.02
CA GLN A 601 70.33 -23.23 21.33
C GLN A 601 70.40 -23.53 22.84
N THR A 602 69.31 -23.26 23.56
CA THR A 602 69.21 -23.45 25.01
C THR A 602 68.54 -24.77 25.39
N ASP A 603 67.71 -25.34 24.51
CA ASP A 603 67.03 -26.63 24.75
C ASP A 603 66.66 -27.35 23.44
N THR A 604 66.10 -28.54 23.56
CA THR A 604 65.65 -29.41 22.47
C THR A 604 64.17 -29.76 22.62
N ARG A 605 63.59 -30.43 21.62
CA ARG A 605 62.24 -31.02 21.72
C ARG A 605 62.30 -32.48 21.32
N THR A 606 61.59 -33.32 22.08
CA THR A 606 61.37 -34.72 21.74
C THR A 606 60.40 -34.82 20.57
N ILE A 607 60.77 -35.59 19.54
CA ILE A 607 59.82 -36.06 18.52
C ILE A 607 59.26 -37.40 19.00
N SER A 608 57.95 -37.49 19.16
CA SER A 608 57.24 -38.70 19.65
C SER A 608 56.22 -39.18 18.63
N GLY A 609 55.82 -40.45 18.73
CA GLY A 609 54.85 -41.06 17.80
C GLY A 609 55.43 -41.51 16.46
N LEU A 610 56.76 -41.62 16.33
CA LEU A 610 57.37 -42.27 15.17
C LEU A 610 57.09 -43.78 15.19
N SER A 611 56.61 -44.31 14.07
CA SER A 611 56.67 -45.74 13.76
C SER A 611 58.12 -46.17 13.48
N ASP A 612 58.34 -47.46 13.25
CA ASP A 612 59.66 -47.98 12.83
C ASP A 612 59.98 -47.50 11.41
N GLY A 613 61.16 -46.89 11.23
CA GLY A 613 61.67 -46.54 9.90
C GLY A 613 62.09 -47.78 9.11
N VAL A 614 61.62 -47.90 7.88
CA VAL A 614 61.89 -48.98 6.94
C VAL A 614 62.91 -48.54 5.87
N ASN A 615 62.84 -47.28 5.44
CA ASN A 615 63.73 -46.72 4.41
C ASN A 615 64.94 -45.98 5.01
N THR A 616 65.97 -45.75 4.20
CA THR A 616 67.25 -45.14 4.64
C THR A 616 67.16 -43.65 4.99
N ASP A 617 66.09 -42.98 4.57
CA ASP A 617 65.79 -41.56 4.78
C ASP A 617 64.72 -41.33 5.87
N GLU A 618 64.23 -42.40 6.50
CA GLU A 618 63.26 -42.33 7.59
C GLU A 618 63.97 -42.22 8.96
N ALA A 619 63.32 -41.54 9.91
CA ALA A 619 63.88 -41.30 11.22
C ALA A 619 63.77 -42.55 12.13
N VAL A 620 64.92 -43.02 12.62
CA VAL A 620 65.02 -44.17 13.53
C VAL A 620 64.43 -43.84 14.90
N ASN A 621 63.49 -44.64 15.38
CA ASN A 621 62.92 -44.48 16.71
C ASN A 621 63.74 -45.20 17.81
N LYS A 622 63.42 -44.95 19.09
CA LYS A 622 64.15 -45.55 20.22
C LYS A 622 64.04 -47.08 20.26
N GLY A 623 62.89 -47.66 19.90
CA GLY A 623 62.67 -49.12 19.89
C GLY A 623 63.57 -49.83 18.89
N GLN A 624 63.75 -49.27 17.70
CA GLN A 624 64.70 -49.77 16.70
C GLN A 624 66.14 -49.69 17.18
N LEU A 625 66.54 -48.58 17.83
CA LEU A 625 67.87 -48.43 18.40
C LEU A 625 68.13 -49.41 19.57
N ASP A 626 67.16 -49.59 20.47
CA ASP A 626 67.23 -50.56 21.56
C ASP A 626 67.31 -51.99 21.01
N THR A 627 66.55 -52.31 19.96
CA THR A 627 66.58 -53.61 19.27
C THR A 627 67.94 -53.86 18.60
N ALA A 628 68.46 -52.89 17.84
CA ALA A 628 69.79 -52.99 17.23
C ALA A 628 70.89 -53.18 18.28
N LYS A 629 70.80 -52.48 19.41
CA LYS A 629 71.71 -52.64 20.56
C LYS A 629 71.59 -54.04 21.18
N ALA A 630 70.37 -54.55 21.37
CA ALA A 630 70.14 -55.90 21.89
C ALA A 630 70.69 -56.98 20.94
N SER A 631 70.45 -56.86 19.64
CA SER A 631 71.02 -57.75 18.61
C SER A 631 72.55 -57.72 18.60
N ALA A 632 73.17 -56.54 18.71
CA ALA A 632 74.62 -56.41 18.76
C ALA A 632 75.22 -57.08 20.01
N ILE A 633 74.61 -56.91 21.19
CA ILE A 633 75.03 -57.59 22.42
C ILE A 633 74.83 -59.11 22.29
N SER A 634 73.72 -59.55 21.69
CA SER A 634 73.42 -60.97 21.47
C SER A 634 74.47 -61.65 20.57
N GLU A 635 74.89 -61.01 19.47
CA GLU A 635 75.89 -61.60 18.57
C GLU A 635 77.30 -61.61 19.19
N VAL A 636 77.66 -60.59 20.00
CA VAL A 636 78.92 -60.57 20.77
C VAL A 636 78.94 -61.66 21.83
N ASN A 637 77.84 -61.87 22.57
CA ASN A 637 77.72 -62.93 23.55
C ASN A 637 77.85 -64.30 22.88
N LYS A 638 77.10 -64.55 21.80
CA LYS A 638 77.16 -65.78 21.02
C LYS A 638 78.56 -66.07 20.48
N HIS A 639 79.26 -65.07 19.93
CA HIS A 639 80.65 -65.22 19.50
C HIS A 639 81.59 -65.58 20.66
N THR A 640 81.37 -64.97 21.82
CA THR A 640 82.15 -65.27 23.04
C THR A 640 81.89 -66.69 23.52
N ASP A 641 80.64 -67.14 23.55
CA ASP A 641 80.23 -68.49 23.93
C ASP A 641 80.78 -69.54 22.96
N ASP A 642 80.76 -69.27 21.64
CA ASP A 642 81.33 -70.14 20.61
C ASP A 642 82.86 -70.31 20.77
N GLU A 643 83.59 -69.24 21.09
CA GLU A 643 85.04 -69.31 21.35
C GLU A 643 85.34 -70.03 22.68
N ILE A 644 84.56 -69.80 23.73
CA ILE A 644 84.65 -70.54 24.99
C ILE A 644 84.39 -72.04 24.75
N GLY A 645 83.38 -72.40 23.94
CA GLY A 645 83.07 -73.78 23.59
C GLY A 645 84.18 -74.48 22.80
N LYS A 646 84.85 -73.77 21.87
CA LYS A 646 86.06 -74.27 21.18
C LYS A 646 87.22 -74.50 22.16
N LEU A 647 87.44 -73.58 23.09
CA LEU A 647 88.48 -73.69 24.12
C LEU A 647 88.20 -74.85 25.08
N ASP A 648 86.96 -75.04 25.51
CA ASP A 648 86.55 -76.16 26.37
C ASP A 648 86.69 -77.51 25.65
N THR A 649 86.20 -77.63 24.41
CA THR A 649 86.39 -78.84 23.58
C THR A 649 87.88 -79.18 23.43
N LYS A 650 88.73 -78.18 23.25
CA LYS A 650 90.19 -78.35 23.17
C LYS A 650 90.81 -78.75 24.51
N ALA A 651 90.34 -78.19 25.62
CA ALA A 651 90.77 -78.56 26.97
C ALA A 651 90.36 -80.00 27.32
N GLN A 652 89.12 -80.40 27.00
CA GLN A 652 88.63 -81.78 27.11
C GLN A 652 89.49 -82.73 26.25
N GLY A 653 89.80 -82.36 25.00
CA GLY A 653 90.68 -83.14 24.12
C GLY A 653 92.10 -83.32 24.69
N TYR A 654 92.68 -82.28 25.29
CA TYR A 654 93.96 -82.39 26.00
C TYR A 654 93.86 -83.28 27.26
N ALA A 655 92.80 -83.16 28.04
CA ALA A 655 92.56 -83.99 29.22
C ALA A 655 92.41 -85.48 28.84
N THR A 656 91.63 -85.79 27.81
CA THR A 656 91.48 -87.15 27.27
C THR A 656 92.83 -87.68 26.76
N THR A 657 93.58 -86.88 26.00
CA THR A 657 94.91 -87.28 25.48
C THR A 657 95.88 -87.60 26.62
N ALA A 658 95.91 -86.76 27.66
CA ALA A 658 96.73 -86.97 28.85
C ALA A 658 96.31 -88.24 29.61
N GLN A 659 95.00 -88.48 29.76
CA GLN A 659 94.48 -89.67 30.43
C GLN A 659 94.74 -90.96 29.62
N THR A 660 94.60 -90.94 28.29
CA THR A 660 94.98 -92.06 27.43
C THR A 660 96.48 -92.36 27.50
N ALA A 661 97.33 -91.32 27.54
CA ALA A 661 98.77 -91.48 27.70
C ALA A 661 99.15 -92.06 29.08
N ALA A 662 98.51 -91.60 30.15
CA ALA A 662 98.72 -92.12 31.51
C ALA A 662 98.26 -93.59 31.64
N ASN A 663 97.09 -93.93 31.09
CA ASN A 663 96.60 -95.30 31.05
C ASN A 663 97.55 -96.21 30.27
N LYS A 664 97.96 -95.80 29.05
CA LYS A 664 98.90 -96.57 28.23
C LYS A 664 100.25 -96.79 28.93
N HIS A 665 100.80 -95.76 29.60
CA HIS A 665 102.04 -95.92 30.36
C HIS A 665 101.88 -96.93 31.51
N THR A 666 100.73 -96.90 32.19
CA THR A 666 100.38 -97.85 33.25
C THR A 666 100.28 -99.28 32.69
N ASP A 667 99.59 -99.48 31.57
CA ASP A 667 99.47 -100.77 30.89
C ASP A 667 100.84 -101.30 30.41
N ASP A 668 101.70 -100.43 29.85
CA ASP A 668 103.05 -100.77 29.40
C ASP A 668 103.95 -101.22 30.58
N GLU A 669 103.85 -100.59 31.75
CA GLU A 669 104.60 -101.00 32.96
C GLU A 669 104.04 -102.28 33.58
N ILE A 670 102.72 -102.46 33.61
CA ILE A 670 102.08 -103.72 34.04
C ILE A 670 102.55 -104.87 33.14
N GLY A 671 102.59 -104.68 31.82
CA GLY A 671 103.06 -105.70 30.87
C GLY A 671 104.54 -106.07 31.06
N LYS A 672 105.41 -105.12 31.39
CA LYS A 672 106.82 -105.40 31.74
C LYS A 672 106.92 -106.22 33.03
N LEU A 673 106.12 -105.90 34.04
CA LEU A 673 106.10 -106.60 35.32
C LEU A 673 105.54 -108.02 35.18
N ASP A 674 104.48 -108.23 34.40
CA ASP A 674 103.92 -109.55 34.09
C ASP A 674 104.91 -110.42 33.31
N THR A 675 105.56 -109.88 32.27
CA THR A 675 106.62 -110.60 31.53
C THR A 675 107.76 -111.03 32.46
N LYS A 676 108.13 -110.19 33.44
CA LYS A 676 109.16 -110.50 34.43
C LYS A 676 108.70 -111.55 35.46
N ALA A 677 107.43 -111.52 35.85
CA ALA A 677 106.83 -112.52 36.74
C ALA A 677 106.74 -113.91 36.08
N GLN A 678 106.34 -113.96 34.80
CA GLN A 678 106.32 -115.19 34.01
C GLN A 678 107.74 -115.80 33.88
N GLY A 679 108.77 -114.99 33.62
CA GLY A 679 110.16 -115.45 33.54
C GLY A 679 110.69 -116.10 34.84
N TYR A 680 110.28 -115.58 36.01
CA TYR A 680 110.61 -116.22 37.29
C TYR A 680 109.82 -117.51 37.53
N ALA A 681 108.54 -117.57 37.12
CA ALA A 681 107.72 -118.78 37.22
C ALA A 681 108.27 -119.95 36.37
N THR A 682 108.65 -119.69 35.11
CA THR A 682 109.18 -120.73 34.21
C THR A 682 110.53 -121.28 34.70
N THR A 683 111.40 -120.41 35.22
CA THR A 683 112.73 -120.81 35.72
C THR A 683 112.64 -121.70 36.96
N ALA A 684 111.66 -121.46 37.84
CA ALA A 684 111.43 -122.29 39.02
C ALA A 684 110.89 -123.70 38.68
N GLN A 685 110.08 -123.83 37.62
CA GLN A 685 109.39 -125.08 37.31
C GLN A 685 110.26 -126.10 36.55
N THR A 686 111.27 -125.67 35.78
CA THR A 686 112.18 -126.58 35.07
C THR A 686 113.23 -127.23 35.97
N ALA A 687 113.61 -126.60 37.09
CA ALA A 687 114.61 -127.14 38.02
C ALA A 687 114.07 -128.23 38.96
N ALA A 688 112.76 -128.24 39.24
CA ALA A 688 112.15 -129.08 40.27
C ALA A 688 111.87 -130.55 39.85
N ASN A 689 111.87 -130.86 38.54
CA ASN A 689 111.33 -132.13 38.02
C ASN A 689 112.39 -133.22 37.70
N LYS A 690 113.66 -133.06 38.09
CA LYS A 690 114.74 -134.02 37.72
C LYS A 690 115.63 -134.53 38.86
N HIS A 691 115.43 -134.06 40.09
CA HIS A 691 116.20 -134.50 41.27
C HIS A 691 115.31 -135.27 42.29
N THR A 692 113.99 -135.22 42.14
CA THR A 692 113.04 -135.51 43.22
C THR A 692 112.70 -137.01 43.35
N ASP A 693 112.98 -137.83 42.34
CA ASP A 693 112.57 -139.25 42.32
C ASP A 693 113.49 -140.21 43.12
N ASP A 694 114.77 -139.90 43.35
CA ASP A 694 115.74 -140.91 43.82
C ASP A 694 116.19 -140.82 45.31
N GLU A 695 116.22 -139.65 45.95
CA GLU A 695 116.88 -139.49 47.28
C GLU A 695 115.96 -139.06 48.45
N ILE A 696 114.78 -138.46 48.21
CA ILE A 696 113.91 -137.92 49.28
C ILE A 696 112.75 -138.87 49.60
N GLY A 697 113.09 -140.16 49.77
CA GLY A 697 112.17 -141.15 50.35
C GLY A 697 112.33 -141.34 51.86
N LYS A 698 113.46 -140.93 52.47
CA LYS A 698 113.86 -141.45 53.81
C LYS A 698 114.55 -140.48 54.78
N LEU A 699 114.87 -139.23 54.43
CA LEU A 699 115.64 -138.33 55.30
C LEU A 699 114.98 -136.97 55.60
N ASP A 700 114.21 -137.00 56.69
CA ASP A 700 114.19 -135.96 57.73
C ASP A 700 113.51 -134.61 57.44
N THR A 701 112.18 -134.68 57.45
CA THR A 701 111.22 -133.58 57.70
C THR A 701 111.39 -132.91 59.09
N LYS A 702 112.58 -132.41 59.46
CA LYS A 702 112.82 -131.97 60.86
C LYS A 702 113.73 -130.76 61.11
N ALA A 703 114.52 -130.29 60.15
CA ALA A 703 115.64 -129.40 60.46
C ALA A 703 115.40 -127.87 60.39
N GLN A 704 114.50 -127.34 59.55
CA GLN A 704 114.36 -125.87 59.38
C GLN A 704 112.92 -125.34 59.32
N GLY A 705 112.23 -125.44 60.47
CA GLY A 705 111.40 -124.32 60.90
C GLY A 705 112.26 -123.12 61.38
N TYR A 706 111.60 -122.07 61.87
CA TYR A 706 112.16 -120.91 62.61
C TYR A 706 112.63 -119.66 61.84
N ALA A 707 112.55 -119.57 60.50
CA ALA A 707 112.85 -118.30 59.79
C ALA A 707 111.90 -118.02 58.61
N THR A 708 111.02 -117.01 58.62
CA THR A 708 110.70 -116.07 59.71
C THR A 708 109.26 -115.57 59.58
N THR A 709 108.37 -116.04 60.47
CA THR A 709 106.95 -115.63 60.59
C THR A 709 106.75 -114.18 61.09
N ALA A 710 107.76 -113.31 60.97
CA ALA A 710 107.79 -111.96 61.56
C ALA A 710 107.57 -110.81 60.56
N GLN A 711 107.72 -111.02 59.24
CA GLN A 711 107.54 -109.95 58.26
C GLN A 711 106.12 -109.86 57.69
N THR A 712 105.36 -110.95 57.75
CA THR A 712 103.99 -111.07 57.23
C THR A 712 102.93 -110.32 58.07
N ALA A 713 103.29 -109.81 59.26
CA ALA A 713 102.35 -109.23 60.22
C ALA A 713 102.35 -107.68 60.31
N ALA A 714 103.32 -106.99 59.69
CA ALA A 714 103.55 -105.56 59.97
C ALA A 714 102.91 -104.57 58.97
N ASN A 715 103.05 -104.80 57.64
CA ASN A 715 102.86 -103.72 56.66
C ASN A 715 101.63 -103.86 55.73
N LYS A 716 100.69 -104.78 56.01
CA LYS A 716 99.48 -104.98 55.15
C LYS A 716 98.17 -104.42 55.71
N TYR A 717 98.18 -103.82 56.90
CA TYR A 717 96.97 -103.31 57.57
C TYR A 717 96.90 -101.77 57.63
N THR A 718 98.05 -101.09 57.62
CA THR A 718 98.15 -99.66 57.95
C THR A 718 97.75 -98.73 56.80
N ASP A 719 98.21 -98.97 55.57
CA ASP A 719 98.04 -97.98 54.48
C ASP A 719 96.67 -98.03 53.80
N ASP A 720 96.04 -99.21 53.73
CA ASP A 720 94.77 -99.39 52.99
C ASP A 720 93.53 -98.85 53.76
N THR A 721 93.69 -98.56 55.06
CA THR A 721 92.61 -98.13 55.96
C THR A 721 92.53 -96.60 56.12
N VAL A 722 93.64 -95.86 55.97
CA VAL A 722 93.69 -94.41 56.22
C VAL A 722 93.23 -93.57 55.03
N SER A 723 93.54 -93.97 53.79
CA SER A 723 93.27 -93.16 52.60
C SER A 723 91.78 -93.10 52.21
N LYS A 724 91.04 -94.21 52.38
CA LYS A 724 89.65 -94.35 51.91
C LYS A 724 88.59 -93.69 52.81
N VAL A 725 88.93 -93.35 54.06
CA VAL A 725 87.99 -92.72 55.01
C VAL A 725 87.99 -91.19 54.90
N ASN A 726 89.14 -90.57 54.64
CA ASN A 726 89.27 -89.11 54.64
C ASN A 726 88.62 -88.43 53.40
N GLU A 727 88.76 -88.98 52.20
CA GLU A 727 88.19 -88.36 50.98
C GLU A 727 86.66 -88.38 50.94
N LYS A 728 86.03 -89.45 51.47
CA LYS A 728 84.57 -89.58 51.45
C LYS A 728 83.90 -88.58 52.39
N VAL A 729 84.44 -88.40 53.60
CA VAL A 729 83.84 -87.52 54.63
C VAL A 729 83.94 -86.05 54.25
N LEU A 730 85.04 -85.59 53.63
CA LEU A 730 85.14 -84.20 53.13
C LEU A 730 84.20 -83.93 51.94
N LYS A 731 84.07 -84.89 51.00
CA LYS A 731 83.27 -84.71 49.79
C LYS A 731 81.77 -84.66 50.08
N ASP A 732 81.29 -85.53 50.98
CA ASP A 732 79.88 -85.57 51.37
C ASP A 732 79.48 -84.32 52.20
N ALA A 733 80.37 -83.82 53.07
CA ALA A 733 80.11 -82.65 53.92
C ALA A 733 80.07 -81.31 53.13
N ASN A 734 81.02 -81.09 52.22
CA ASN A 734 81.05 -79.87 51.40
C ASN A 734 79.86 -79.82 50.42
N THR A 735 79.51 -80.96 49.79
CA THR A 735 78.38 -81.03 48.86
C THR A 735 77.05 -80.71 49.56
N TYR A 736 76.83 -81.24 50.77
CA TYR A 736 75.62 -80.96 51.55
C TYR A 736 75.51 -79.48 51.97
N THR A 737 76.63 -78.84 52.33
CA THR A 737 76.66 -77.44 52.75
C THR A 737 76.43 -76.49 51.56
N ASP A 738 77.09 -76.72 50.43
CA ASP A 738 76.94 -75.90 49.22
C ASP A 738 75.56 -76.03 48.57
N ASP A 739 75.00 -77.25 48.49
CA ASP A 739 73.65 -77.43 47.94
C ASP A 739 72.59 -76.86 48.87
N THR A 740 72.74 -76.97 50.20
CA THR A 740 71.82 -76.33 51.15
C THR A 740 71.90 -74.80 51.05
N ALA A 741 73.10 -74.23 50.91
CA ALA A 741 73.28 -72.80 50.69
C ALA A 741 72.67 -72.33 49.36
N LYS A 742 72.96 -73.02 48.24
CA LYS A 742 72.39 -72.71 46.91
C LYS A 742 70.88 -72.84 46.89
N LYS A 743 70.31 -73.88 47.51
CA LYS A 743 68.86 -74.11 47.58
C LYS A 743 68.16 -73.05 48.46
N THR A 744 68.80 -72.62 49.55
CA THR A 744 68.31 -71.52 50.40
C THR A 744 68.38 -70.17 49.68
N LEU A 745 69.51 -69.87 49.01
CA LEU A 745 69.69 -68.64 48.24
C LEU A 745 68.73 -68.56 47.03
N LYS A 746 68.56 -69.67 46.31
CA LYS A 746 67.59 -69.78 45.20
C LYS A 746 66.15 -69.60 45.69
N THR A 747 65.77 -70.22 46.82
CA THR A 747 64.42 -70.05 47.38
C THR A 747 64.18 -68.62 47.89
N ALA A 748 65.21 -67.96 48.44
CA ALA A 748 65.13 -66.56 48.87
C ALA A 748 65.08 -65.57 47.68
N SER A 749 65.84 -65.84 46.61
CA SER A 749 65.77 -65.10 45.34
C SER A 749 64.38 -65.22 44.73
N GLU A 750 63.93 -66.45 44.46
CA GLU A 750 62.64 -66.72 43.82
C GLU A 750 61.44 -66.20 44.63
N HIS A 751 61.56 -66.10 45.97
CA HIS A 751 60.54 -65.51 46.83
C HIS A 751 60.57 -63.98 46.78
N THR A 752 61.75 -63.36 46.77
CA THR A 752 61.92 -61.90 46.64
C THR A 752 61.49 -61.43 45.25
N GLU A 753 61.88 -62.14 44.20
CA GLU A 753 61.49 -61.91 42.81
C GLU A 753 59.99 -62.15 42.60
N ARG A 754 59.40 -63.22 43.15
CA ARG A 754 57.92 -63.37 43.14
C ARG A 754 57.23 -62.23 43.88
N ARG A 755 57.73 -61.76 45.03
CA ARG A 755 57.10 -60.64 45.75
C ARG A 755 57.27 -59.31 45.01
N ALA A 756 58.39 -59.09 44.32
CA ALA A 756 58.59 -57.94 43.44
C ALA A 756 57.63 -58.00 42.24
N VAL A 757 57.60 -59.12 41.50
CA VAL A 757 56.71 -59.33 40.35
C VAL A 757 55.22 -59.29 40.75
N ILE A 758 54.85 -59.76 41.95
CA ILE A 758 53.47 -59.64 42.47
C ILE A 758 53.16 -58.20 42.91
N ALA A 759 54.11 -57.46 43.48
CA ALA A 759 53.92 -56.04 43.82
C ALA A 759 53.81 -55.17 42.57
N GLU A 760 54.67 -55.42 41.58
CA GLU A 760 54.69 -54.76 40.28
C GLU A 760 53.43 -55.09 39.46
N ASN A 761 53.04 -56.36 39.36
CA ASN A 761 51.75 -56.72 38.74
C ASN A 761 50.54 -56.13 39.49
N ASN A 762 50.56 -56.03 40.83
CA ASN A 762 49.46 -55.35 41.55
C ASN A 762 49.47 -53.83 41.31
N ALA A 763 50.65 -53.21 41.19
CA ALA A 763 50.77 -51.79 40.86
C ALA A 763 50.33 -51.51 39.42
N VAL A 764 50.77 -52.32 38.45
CA VAL A 764 50.34 -52.27 37.05
C VAL A 764 48.86 -52.62 36.91
N THR A 765 48.33 -53.61 37.63
CA THR A 765 46.89 -53.94 37.59
C THR A 765 46.03 -52.82 38.17
N ARG A 766 46.48 -52.15 39.26
CA ARG A 766 45.78 -50.97 39.79
C ARG A 766 45.95 -49.74 38.92
N SER A 767 47.11 -49.55 38.30
CA SER A 767 47.36 -48.45 37.37
C SER A 767 46.53 -48.65 36.10
N ASN A 768 46.50 -49.85 35.52
CA ASN A 768 45.65 -50.18 34.39
C ASN A 768 44.18 -50.05 34.79
N ALA A 769 43.72 -50.64 35.90
CA ALA A 769 42.33 -50.46 36.34
C ALA A 769 41.94 -48.98 36.58
N TYR A 770 42.84 -48.14 37.08
CA TYR A 770 42.61 -46.70 37.24
C TYR A 770 42.68 -45.93 35.91
N THR A 771 43.58 -46.30 35.00
CA THR A 771 43.70 -45.75 33.65
C THR A 771 42.54 -46.18 32.76
N ASP A 772 42.06 -47.41 32.89
CA ASP A 772 40.92 -47.98 32.19
C ASP A 772 39.62 -47.41 32.73
N GLU A 773 39.45 -47.29 34.06
CA GLU A 773 38.29 -46.60 34.67
C GLU A 773 38.28 -45.11 34.33
N SER A 774 39.42 -44.42 34.40
CA SER A 774 39.49 -43.00 34.02
C SER A 774 39.32 -42.79 32.52
N SER A 775 39.83 -43.68 31.67
CA SER A 775 39.58 -43.69 30.23
C SER A 775 38.13 -44.02 29.92
N PHE A 776 37.51 -44.98 30.61
CA PHE A 776 36.11 -45.35 30.47
C PHE A 776 35.20 -44.20 30.88
N ARG A 777 35.42 -43.58 32.04
CA ARG A 777 34.64 -42.40 32.49
C ARG A 777 34.90 -41.16 31.64
N THR A 778 36.10 -40.99 31.09
CA THR A 778 36.40 -39.92 30.12
C THR A 778 35.73 -40.18 28.79
N LEU A 779 35.70 -41.42 28.30
CA LEU A 779 35.04 -41.84 27.07
C LEU A 779 33.51 -41.84 27.23
N GLU A 780 32.98 -42.20 28.39
CA GLU A 780 31.57 -42.12 28.76
C GLU A 780 31.12 -40.66 28.89
N SER A 781 31.93 -39.79 29.50
CA SER A 781 31.68 -38.35 29.56
C SER A 781 31.78 -37.70 28.18
N ALA A 782 32.79 -38.06 27.37
CA ALA A 782 32.93 -37.59 26.00
C ALA A 782 31.81 -38.10 25.09
N ASN A 783 31.39 -39.36 25.22
CA ASN A 783 30.22 -39.90 24.52
C ASN A 783 28.93 -39.26 25.03
N THR A 784 28.77 -39.00 26.33
CA THR A 784 27.59 -38.32 26.85
C THR A 784 27.52 -36.87 26.35
N TYR A 785 28.64 -36.15 26.34
CA TYR A 785 28.73 -34.80 25.78
C TYR A 785 28.51 -34.78 24.27
N THR A 786 29.11 -35.72 23.53
CA THR A 786 28.98 -35.84 22.08
C THR A 786 27.59 -36.29 21.68
N ASN A 787 27.00 -37.28 22.36
CA ASN A 787 25.62 -37.72 22.16
C ASN A 787 24.63 -36.64 22.57
N HIS A 788 24.87 -35.89 23.65
CA HIS A 788 24.03 -34.75 24.00
C HIS A 788 24.15 -33.64 22.96
N ARG A 789 25.34 -33.34 22.41
CA ARG A 789 25.48 -32.35 21.32
C ARG A 789 24.94 -32.85 19.98
N ALA A 790 25.09 -34.13 19.67
CA ALA A 790 24.52 -34.77 18.49
C ALA A 790 23.00 -34.79 18.58
N ALA A 791 22.41 -35.25 19.69
CA ALA A 791 20.97 -35.21 19.93
C ALA A 791 20.44 -33.78 20.01
N GLN A 792 21.20 -32.80 20.52
CA GLN A 792 20.78 -31.40 20.52
C GLN A 792 20.89 -30.77 19.12
N ALA A 793 21.88 -31.15 18.30
CA ALA A 793 21.98 -30.77 16.90
C ALA A 793 20.88 -31.43 16.05
N GLU A 794 20.59 -32.71 16.29
CA GLU A 794 19.53 -33.49 15.65
C GLU A 794 18.15 -32.96 16.05
N ASN A 795 17.87 -32.73 17.34
CA ASN A 795 16.64 -32.08 17.78
C ASN A 795 16.49 -30.67 17.19
N ASN A 796 17.57 -29.89 17.05
CA ASN A 796 17.53 -28.59 16.38
C ASN A 796 17.32 -28.72 14.85
N ALA A 797 17.90 -29.74 14.20
CA ALA A 797 17.72 -30.02 12.78
C ALA A 797 16.32 -30.55 12.48
N VAL A 798 15.80 -31.46 13.31
CA VAL A 798 14.43 -31.98 13.28
C VAL A 798 13.43 -30.88 13.63
N ALA A 799 13.68 -30.01 14.60
CA ALA A 799 12.82 -28.86 14.88
C ALA A 799 12.79 -27.86 13.71
N ARG A 800 13.94 -27.59 13.07
CA ARG A 800 14.01 -26.77 11.84
C ARG A 800 13.33 -27.45 10.65
N SER A 801 13.50 -28.76 10.49
CA SER A 801 12.87 -29.58 9.45
C SER A 801 11.36 -29.64 9.64
N ASN A 802 10.88 -29.83 10.87
CA ASN A 802 9.47 -29.80 11.23
C ASN A 802 8.89 -28.39 11.09
N ALA A 803 9.60 -27.33 11.46
CA ALA A 803 9.15 -25.95 11.23
C ALA A 803 9.05 -25.64 9.72
N TYR A 804 10.03 -26.07 8.92
CA TYR A 804 10.03 -25.93 7.47
C TYR A 804 8.92 -26.76 6.82
N THR A 805 8.76 -28.02 7.23
CA THR A 805 7.74 -28.94 6.74
C THR A 805 6.35 -28.45 7.13
N ASN A 806 6.10 -28.08 8.39
CA ASN A 806 4.83 -27.51 8.84
C ASN A 806 4.50 -26.20 8.13
N LYS A 807 5.49 -25.33 7.89
CA LYS A 807 5.29 -24.12 7.07
C LYS A 807 4.89 -24.49 5.65
N ARG A 808 5.59 -25.42 5.00
CA ARG A 808 5.31 -25.84 3.62
C ARG A 808 4.01 -26.64 3.49
N PHE A 809 3.63 -27.39 4.52
CA PHE A 809 2.36 -28.11 4.62
C PHE A 809 1.20 -27.15 4.91
N GLY A 810 1.44 -26.09 5.68
CA GLY A 810 0.49 -24.98 5.86
C GLY A 810 0.31 -24.15 4.59
N GLU A 811 1.39 -23.87 3.85
CA GLU A 811 1.35 -23.25 2.52
C GLU A 811 0.61 -24.13 1.51
N LEU A 812 0.85 -25.45 1.52
CA LEU A 812 0.13 -26.43 0.71
C LEU A 812 -1.35 -26.50 1.11
N LYS A 813 -1.69 -26.57 2.40
CA LYS A 813 -3.08 -26.53 2.86
C LYS A 813 -3.76 -25.24 2.40
N ASN A 814 -3.11 -24.09 2.52
CA ASN A 814 -3.62 -22.82 2.04
C ASN A 814 -3.78 -22.79 0.50
N GLN A 815 -2.97 -23.52 -0.27
CA GLN A 815 -3.17 -23.71 -1.71
C GLN A 815 -4.35 -24.64 -2.02
N VAL A 816 -4.49 -25.75 -1.28
CA VAL A 816 -5.59 -26.72 -1.41
C VAL A 816 -6.92 -26.07 -1.05
N ASP A 817 -7.02 -25.38 0.10
CA ASP A 817 -8.23 -24.66 0.52
C ASP A 817 -8.65 -23.59 -0.52
N ARG A 818 -7.68 -22.89 -1.13
CA ARG A 818 -7.96 -21.94 -2.23
C ARG A 818 -8.41 -22.64 -3.52
N ASN A 819 -7.85 -23.80 -3.83
CA ASN A 819 -8.27 -24.57 -5.00
C ASN A 819 -9.66 -25.20 -4.80
N GLU A 820 -9.98 -25.68 -3.59
CA GLU A 820 -11.34 -26.16 -3.26
C GLU A 820 -12.35 -25.02 -3.39
N LYS A 821 -12.07 -23.83 -2.83
CA LYS A 821 -12.98 -22.67 -2.99
C LYS A 821 -13.15 -22.24 -4.44
N ARG A 822 -12.09 -22.26 -5.25
CA ARG A 822 -12.18 -22.00 -6.70
C ARG A 822 -12.97 -23.08 -7.46
N ALA A 823 -12.83 -24.35 -7.08
CA ALA A 823 -13.61 -25.44 -7.66
C ALA A 823 -15.10 -25.33 -7.28
N ASN A 824 -15.41 -25.08 -6.00
CA ASN A 824 -16.78 -24.87 -5.52
C ASN A 824 -17.42 -23.64 -6.20
N GLY A 825 -16.67 -22.54 -6.35
CA GLY A 825 -17.09 -21.35 -7.09
C GLY A 825 -17.38 -21.64 -8.57
N GLY A 826 -16.48 -22.35 -9.25
CA GLY A 826 -16.68 -22.78 -10.64
C GLY A 826 -17.90 -23.70 -10.83
N ILE A 827 -18.15 -24.62 -9.90
CA ILE A 827 -19.35 -25.48 -9.90
C ILE A 827 -20.61 -24.65 -9.65
N ALA A 828 -20.60 -23.71 -8.71
CA ALA A 828 -21.70 -22.76 -8.49
C ALA A 828 -21.97 -21.93 -9.75
N GLY A 829 -20.91 -21.46 -10.44
CA GLY A 829 -21.00 -20.72 -11.71
C GLY A 829 -21.57 -21.57 -12.85
N ALA A 830 -21.20 -22.85 -12.95
CA ALA A 830 -21.78 -23.78 -13.92
C ALA A 830 -23.28 -24.04 -13.65
N MET A 831 -23.68 -24.20 -12.39
CA MET A 831 -25.10 -24.32 -12.02
C MET A 831 -25.89 -23.03 -12.29
N ALA A 832 -25.29 -21.86 -11.99
CA ALA A 832 -25.88 -20.57 -12.35
C ALA A 832 -26.06 -20.45 -13.87
N MET A 833 -25.07 -20.82 -14.68
CA MET A 833 -25.20 -20.83 -16.15
C MET A 833 -26.25 -21.82 -16.66
N ASN A 834 -26.45 -22.96 -16.00
CA ASN A 834 -27.51 -23.91 -16.35
C ASN A 834 -28.91 -23.32 -16.06
N GLY A 835 -29.09 -22.70 -14.90
CA GLY A 835 -30.36 -22.08 -14.47
C GLY A 835 -30.85 -20.88 -15.29
N ILE A 836 -30.08 -20.39 -16.28
CA ILE A 836 -30.53 -19.34 -17.20
C ILE A 836 -31.65 -19.88 -18.10
N PRO A 837 -32.87 -19.29 -18.08
CA PRO A 837 -34.02 -19.78 -18.86
C PRO A 837 -33.72 -19.95 -20.35
N ALA A 838 -34.29 -21.00 -20.96
CA ALA A 838 -34.19 -21.24 -22.40
C ALA A 838 -35.20 -20.39 -23.18
N GLY A 839 -34.74 -19.65 -24.18
CA GLY A 839 -35.57 -18.75 -24.99
C GLY A 839 -34.77 -17.64 -25.65
N SER A 840 -35.27 -17.08 -26.76
CA SER A 840 -34.58 -15.99 -27.46
C SER A 840 -34.65 -14.69 -26.66
N GLY A 841 -33.52 -14.27 -26.10
CA GLY A 841 -33.43 -13.10 -25.21
C GLY A 841 -32.21 -13.12 -24.30
N PHE A 842 -32.19 -12.19 -23.35
CA PHE A 842 -31.22 -12.12 -22.26
C PHE A 842 -31.84 -12.67 -20.97
N GLY A 843 -31.06 -13.45 -20.21
CA GLY A 843 -31.48 -14.03 -18.94
C GLY A 843 -30.35 -14.01 -17.91
N MET A 844 -30.73 -14.01 -16.63
CA MET A 844 -29.81 -14.05 -15.49
C MET A 844 -30.29 -15.11 -14.51
N ALA A 845 -29.35 -15.80 -13.86
CA ALA A 845 -29.61 -16.81 -12.86
C ALA A 845 -28.52 -16.83 -11.78
N VAL A 846 -28.82 -17.46 -10.65
CA VAL A 846 -27.92 -17.61 -9.51
C VAL A 846 -27.78 -19.08 -9.15
N GLY A 847 -26.60 -19.47 -8.66
CA GLY A 847 -26.29 -20.84 -8.27
C GLY A 847 -25.41 -20.87 -7.03
N GLY A 848 -25.57 -21.88 -6.19
CA GLY A 848 -24.78 -22.05 -4.97
C GLY A 848 -24.32 -23.49 -4.80
N TYR A 849 -23.07 -23.69 -4.40
CA TYR A 849 -22.50 -25.00 -4.10
C TYR A 849 -21.64 -24.92 -2.84
N ARG A 850 -22.00 -25.71 -1.81
CA ARG A 850 -21.37 -25.69 -0.49
C ARG A 850 -21.29 -24.27 0.09
N ASP A 851 -20.08 -23.75 0.24
CA ASP A 851 -19.73 -22.46 0.85
C ASP A 851 -19.54 -21.32 -0.17
N GLN A 852 -19.83 -21.56 -1.46
CA GLN A 852 -19.65 -20.60 -2.55
C GLN A 852 -20.94 -20.35 -3.34
N GLY A 853 -21.11 -19.12 -3.84
CA GLY A 853 -22.22 -18.70 -4.67
C GLY A 853 -21.75 -18.02 -5.95
N ALA A 854 -22.57 -18.03 -6.99
CA ALA A 854 -22.26 -17.42 -8.27
C ALA A 854 -23.50 -16.83 -8.95
N ILE A 855 -23.27 -15.82 -9.78
CA ILE A 855 -24.27 -15.17 -10.62
C ILE A 855 -23.86 -15.35 -12.08
N ALA A 856 -24.80 -15.76 -12.92
CA ALA A 856 -24.59 -15.94 -14.34
C ALA A 856 -25.57 -15.10 -15.17
N ILE A 857 -25.08 -14.51 -16.25
CA ILE A 857 -25.88 -13.87 -17.28
C ILE A 857 -25.67 -14.61 -18.60
N GLY A 858 -26.65 -14.53 -19.50
CA GLY A 858 -26.50 -15.12 -20.82
C GLY A 858 -27.52 -14.60 -21.81
N MET A 859 -27.14 -14.67 -23.08
CA MET A 859 -28.02 -14.41 -24.20
C MET A 859 -28.17 -15.67 -25.05
N GLN A 860 -29.37 -15.91 -25.53
CA GLN A 860 -29.64 -16.97 -26.50
C GLN A 860 -30.36 -16.35 -27.70
N LYS A 861 -29.97 -16.77 -28.90
CA LYS A 861 -30.52 -16.28 -30.17
C LYS A 861 -30.80 -17.45 -31.08
N LYS A 862 -32.06 -17.59 -31.48
CA LYS A 862 -32.48 -18.55 -32.50
C LYS A 862 -32.02 -18.06 -33.88
N ILE A 863 -31.35 -18.92 -34.65
CA ILE A 863 -30.76 -18.59 -35.96
C ILE A 863 -31.70 -19.02 -37.10
N ASN A 864 -32.35 -20.17 -36.97
CA ASN A 864 -33.42 -20.65 -37.86
C ASN A 864 -34.45 -21.46 -37.03
N SER A 865 -35.42 -22.13 -37.66
CA SER A 865 -36.48 -22.87 -36.94
C SER A 865 -35.95 -23.93 -35.96
N ASP A 866 -34.75 -24.43 -36.19
CA ASP A 866 -34.26 -25.65 -35.56
C ASP A 866 -32.98 -25.37 -34.74
N THR A 867 -32.24 -24.32 -35.07
CA THR A 867 -30.93 -23.98 -34.47
C THR A 867 -30.99 -22.78 -33.54
N THR A 868 -30.57 -22.96 -32.29
CA THR A 868 -30.37 -21.89 -31.29
C THR A 868 -28.92 -21.82 -30.86
N VAL A 869 -28.33 -20.61 -30.81
CA VAL A 869 -27.00 -20.37 -30.25
C VAL A 869 -27.12 -19.59 -28.94
N SER A 870 -26.28 -19.94 -27.97
CA SER A 870 -26.23 -19.33 -26.64
C SER A 870 -24.82 -18.93 -26.27
N LEU A 871 -24.69 -17.81 -25.56
CA LEU A 871 -23.46 -17.35 -24.91
C LEU A 871 -23.79 -16.97 -23.47
N LYS A 872 -23.04 -17.50 -22.51
CA LYS A 872 -23.26 -17.36 -21.07
C LYS A 872 -21.95 -17.00 -20.38
N ALA A 873 -22.02 -16.17 -19.33
CA ALA A 873 -20.90 -15.78 -18.49
C ALA A 873 -21.33 -15.83 -17.02
N ALA A 874 -20.44 -16.22 -16.11
CA ALA A 874 -20.68 -16.22 -14.68
C ALA A 874 -19.48 -15.72 -13.88
N TRP A 875 -19.79 -15.16 -12.71
CA TRP A 875 -18.85 -14.70 -11.70
C TRP A 875 -19.18 -15.36 -10.36
N ASP A 876 -18.18 -15.91 -9.68
CA ASP A 876 -18.34 -16.57 -8.38
C ASP A 876 -17.75 -15.76 -7.21
N SER A 877 -18.18 -16.09 -5.99
CA SER A 877 -17.73 -15.47 -4.74
C SER A 877 -16.26 -15.69 -4.40
N GLY A 878 -15.55 -16.54 -5.15
CA GLY A 878 -14.10 -16.74 -5.09
C GLY A 878 -13.32 -15.88 -6.09
N ASN A 879 -13.96 -14.91 -6.75
CA ASN A 879 -13.45 -14.10 -7.87
C ASN A 879 -13.08 -14.93 -9.11
N GLY A 880 -13.65 -16.11 -9.28
CA GLY A 880 -13.56 -16.85 -10.54
C GLY A 880 -14.56 -16.32 -11.58
N THR A 881 -14.20 -16.48 -12.85
CA THR A 881 -15.05 -16.13 -14.00
C THR A 881 -15.09 -17.27 -14.99
N GLY A 882 -16.30 -17.68 -15.40
CA GLY A 882 -16.51 -18.72 -16.39
C GLY A 882 -17.31 -18.20 -17.57
N VAL A 883 -16.97 -18.63 -18.78
CA VAL A 883 -17.75 -18.37 -20.00
C VAL A 883 -18.06 -19.68 -20.69
N SER A 884 -19.25 -19.78 -21.29
CA SER A 884 -19.64 -20.92 -22.11
C SER A 884 -20.44 -20.46 -23.33
N ALA A 885 -20.22 -21.15 -24.45
CA ALA A 885 -21.03 -21.01 -25.64
C ALA A 885 -21.58 -22.39 -26.02
N GLY A 886 -22.81 -22.45 -26.51
CA GLY A 886 -23.44 -23.69 -26.90
C GLY A 886 -24.44 -23.47 -28.02
N PHE A 887 -24.52 -24.43 -28.94
CA PHE A 887 -25.53 -24.47 -29.98
C PHE A 887 -26.41 -25.71 -29.77
N LEU A 888 -27.70 -25.56 -30.03
CA LEU A 888 -28.72 -26.59 -29.96
C LEU A 888 -29.36 -26.68 -31.34
N VAL A 889 -29.53 -27.91 -31.85
CA VAL A 889 -30.23 -28.21 -33.09
C VAL A 889 -31.32 -29.22 -32.74
N ASP A 890 -32.59 -28.78 -32.81
CA ASP A 890 -33.75 -29.68 -32.77
C ASP A 890 -33.84 -30.42 -34.12
N TRP A 891 -34.20 -31.71 -34.12
CA TRP A 891 -34.28 -32.57 -35.30
C TRP A 891 -35.59 -33.36 -35.36
#